data_AF-A0A1G2F6M2-F1
#
_entry.id   AF-A0A1G2F6M2-F1
#
_cell.length_a   1.000
_cell.length_b   1.000
_cell.length_c   1.000
_cell.angle_alpha   90.00
_cell.angle_beta   90.00
_cell.angle_gamma   90.00
#
_symmetry.space_group_name_H-M   'P 1'
#
loop_
_entity.id
_entity.type
_entity.pdbx_description
1 polymer ?
#
loop_
_entity_poly.entity_id
_entity_poly.type
_entity_poly.pdbx_seq_one_letter_code
_entity_poly.pdbx_strand_id
1 'polypeptide(L)'
;MNPSLTYVKILRWGIFISLFLPLVIFSQYISPFHFGKMVVFRVIVEFLAVFYILLIIVDRNYRPKWTFLLIAFSVFTALYFLTGVIGVNFYNSWWGSLERMGGIFSFLHFWVYFIILTSVIKNIEDWNKILKISVGVGFLSILFAYGQRLRLGDFFVGWQHGERVIGTIGNPALFAGYLLFILYLALLFLLKKETKIQEKGFFTAVIILGIPVLLMTAVRGAILSFLGSIFLLAIFFIFTLKNRKIKISLLIAVIIFIILTVFILLNKDQAWVRGVSWLSRITDISKDTSTIQTRLWSWTSAINGWKEKPIFGWGPENFMFLHMKYFDARHFTGLGSETIWDRAHNIFLEMLSTEGVAGLISYLSIFGIAFYFLIKKLKTGAIDGLTFGVLSAALIAYIGQNLFIFDTFANYFLFFLVLGYINFLLFKKDQAEIPVSGPAQSPSLFLISILLILVAFIVYQTNIKPARANFACTRAIIAGQGGNAQRAYDKYVEALNYNTPQGAYEIRHKLATFAIQVSESQRQKNGDFNPELLRYAIKETEKNIDKYPLDTTPYLYVGRMHILLINKDSGAGNRAEEYINKAIALNDKNPRIWYELGQAQMSEKKYQESYESFKKALELNPSVSLSWWFLGVVALQVGHYDEAVYDVEKAIAMGYSDYKNSIADLMRLVNIYEKVGNIPKVTEYYLLAIAEQPGNPQFYASLAAAYAKTGDYNKAKETALKAVEIDPKFKEEAEKFINSLPK
;
A
#
# COMPACT_ATOMS: atom_id res chain seq x y z
N MET A 1 -46.74 15.26 10.61
CA MET A 1 -45.87 14.06 10.53
C MET A 1 -45.03 14.00 11.79
N ASN A 2 -44.85 12.84 12.43
CA ASN A 2 -43.96 12.72 13.60
C ASN A 2 -42.50 12.91 13.12
N PRO A 3 -41.80 13.99 13.52
CA PRO A 3 -40.44 14.28 13.04
C PRO A 3 -39.45 13.15 13.35
N SER A 4 -39.62 12.44 14.48
CA SER A 4 -38.74 11.32 14.85
C SER A 4 -38.81 10.17 13.84
N LEU A 5 -40.01 9.82 13.37
CA LEU A 5 -40.21 8.78 12.36
C LEU A 5 -39.53 9.14 11.02
N THR A 6 -39.58 10.42 10.62
CA THR A 6 -38.91 10.89 9.42
C THR A 6 -37.39 10.78 9.54
N TYR A 7 -36.80 11.25 10.65
CA TYR A 7 -35.35 11.15 10.86
C TYR A 7 -34.88 9.70 10.96
N VAL A 8 -35.61 8.82 11.65
CA VAL A 8 -35.31 7.39 11.71
C VAL A 8 -35.32 6.76 10.31
N LYS A 9 -36.28 7.13 9.45
CA LYS A 9 -36.31 6.65 8.05
C LYS A 9 -35.08 7.10 7.27
N ILE A 10 -34.70 8.38 7.35
CA ILE A 10 -33.50 8.91 6.69
C ILE A 10 -32.25 8.15 7.17
N LEU A 11 -32.10 7.99 8.49
CA LEU A 11 -30.96 7.28 9.08
C LEU A 11 -30.87 5.82 8.65
N ARG A 12 -32.01 5.11 8.63
CA ARG A 12 -32.09 3.73 8.14
C ARG A 12 -31.68 3.62 6.69
N TRP A 13 -32.21 4.49 5.82
CA TRP A 13 -31.83 4.50 4.41
C TRP A 13 -30.36 4.79 4.19
N GLY A 14 -29.78 5.75 4.92
CA GLY A 14 -28.34 6.03 4.84
C GLY A 14 -27.49 4.82 5.28
N ILE A 15 -27.89 4.11 6.35
CA ILE A 15 -27.25 2.85 6.75
C ILE A 15 -27.34 1.82 5.61
N PHE A 16 -28.52 1.60 5.03
CA PHE A 16 -28.69 0.64 3.93
C PHE A 16 -27.86 1.00 2.68
N ILE A 17 -27.81 2.28 2.31
CA ILE A 17 -27.00 2.77 1.19
C ILE A 17 -25.52 2.49 1.44
N SER A 18 -25.04 2.71 2.68
CA SER A 18 -23.64 2.47 3.02
C SER A 18 -23.20 1.01 2.83
N LEU A 19 -24.13 0.05 2.88
CA LEU A 19 -23.83 -1.38 2.69
C LEU A 19 -23.31 -1.69 1.28
N PHE A 20 -23.61 -0.86 0.28
CA PHE A 20 -23.19 -1.05 -1.11
C PHE A 20 -21.81 -0.44 -1.41
N LEU A 21 -21.24 0.34 -0.49
CA LEU A 21 -19.92 0.98 -0.67
C LEU A 21 -18.78 0.02 -1.00
N PRO A 22 -18.73 -1.23 -0.49
CA PRO A 22 -17.69 -2.18 -0.90
C PRO A 22 -17.60 -2.39 -2.42
N LEU A 23 -18.69 -2.20 -3.17
CA LEU A 23 -18.76 -2.36 -4.64
C LEU A 23 -18.34 -1.11 -5.42
N VAL A 24 -18.22 0.04 -4.78
CA VAL A 24 -17.99 1.31 -5.47
C VAL A 24 -16.53 1.41 -5.93
N ILE A 25 -16.29 1.58 -7.23
CA ILE A 25 -14.95 1.74 -7.80
C ILE A 25 -14.90 3.05 -8.57
N PHE A 26 -13.89 3.88 -8.28
CA PHE A 26 -13.67 5.13 -9.01
C PHE A 26 -12.36 5.03 -9.80
N SER A 27 -12.43 4.43 -11.00
CA SER A 27 -11.27 4.22 -11.89
C SER A 27 -10.52 5.50 -12.31
N GLN A 28 -11.13 6.66 -12.06
CA GLN A 28 -10.58 7.96 -12.42
C GLN A 28 -9.72 8.61 -11.33
N TYR A 29 -9.54 7.96 -10.18
CA TYR A 29 -8.72 8.44 -9.05
C TYR A 29 -7.40 7.66 -8.93
N ILE A 30 -6.41 8.25 -8.23
CA ILE A 30 -5.09 7.65 -7.96
C ILE A 30 -5.22 6.28 -7.27
N SER A 31 -6.15 6.16 -6.32
CA SER A 31 -6.50 4.90 -5.64
C SER A 31 -7.94 4.51 -5.96
N PRO A 32 -8.18 3.74 -7.03
CA PRO A 32 -9.52 3.47 -7.54
C PRO A 32 -10.45 2.73 -6.58
N PHE A 33 -9.87 1.91 -5.70
CA PHE A 33 -10.60 0.94 -4.88
C PHE A 33 -10.80 1.37 -3.43
N HIS A 34 -10.04 2.35 -2.93
CA HIS A 34 -10.04 2.74 -1.51
C HIS A 34 -10.51 4.18 -1.31
N PHE A 35 -9.83 5.14 -1.95
CA PHE A 35 -10.04 6.57 -1.69
C PHE A 35 -11.51 6.98 -1.88
N GLY A 36 -12.09 6.69 -3.05
CA GLY A 36 -13.44 7.15 -3.36
C GLY A 36 -14.51 6.49 -2.48
N LYS A 37 -14.33 5.22 -2.06
CA LYS A 37 -15.25 4.57 -1.10
C LYS A 37 -15.28 5.31 0.23
N MET A 38 -14.10 5.69 0.72
CA MET A 38 -13.99 6.36 2.00
C MET A 38 -14.53 7.80 1.94
N VAL A 39 -14.32 8.50 0.83
CA VAL A 39 -14.94 9.81 0.57
C VAL A 39 -16.47 9.72 0.64
N VAL A 40 -17.07 8.76 -0.07
CA VAL A 40 -18.53 8.59 -0.06
C VAL A 40 -19.02 8.15 1.32
N PHE A 41 -18.30 7.28 2.02
CA PHE A 41 -18.62 6.89 3.39
C PHE A 41 -18.64 8.09 4.35
N ARG A 42 -17.60 8.94 4.33
CA ARG A 42 -17.53 10.15 5.14
C ARG A 42 -18.71 11.07 4.86
N VAL A 43 -19.01 11.34 3.58
CA VAL A 43 -20.17 12.17 3.18
C VAL A 43 -21.49 11.60 3.73
N ILE A 44 -21.71 10.29 3.61
CA ILE A 44 -22.91 9.64 4.16
C ILE A 44 -22.96 9.84 5.67
N VAL A 45 -21.87 9.56 6.39
CA VAL A 45 -21.85 9.65 7.86
C VAL A 45 -21.99 11.09 8.35
N GLU A 46 -21.35 12.07 7.70
CA GLU A 46 -21.49 13.50 8.00
C GLU A 46 -22.95 13.93 7.88
N PHE A 47 -23.62 13.54 6.80
CA PHE A 47 -25.05 13.81 6.61
C PHE A 47 -25.90 13.09 7.66
N LEU A 48 -25.65 11.79 7.92
CA LEU A 48 -26.39 11.03 8.93
C LEU A 48 -26.19 11.62 10.34
N ALA A 49 -25.02 12.16 10.66
CA ALA A 49 -24.76 12.79 11.95
C ALA A 49 -25.70 13.97 12.23
N VAL A 50 -26.01 14.79 11.21
CA VAL A 50 -26.98 15.89 11.34
C VAL A 50 -28.35 15.36 11.73
N PHE A 51 -28.88 14.37 11.01
CA PHE A 51 -30.20 13.80 11.30
C PHE A 51 -30.21 13.03 12.61
N TYR A 52 -29.08 12.44 13.01
CA TYR A 52 -28.95 11.80 14.30
C TYR A 52 -29.01 12.80 15.46
N ILE A 53 -28.30 13.94 15.35
CA ILE A 53 -28.37 15.03 16.34
C ILE A 53 -29.83 15.52 16.47
N LEU A 54 -30.52 15.76 15.35
CA LEU A 54 -31.93 16.15 15.37
C LEU A 54 -32.82 15.08 16.03
N LEU A 55 -32.57 13.80 15.72
CA LEU A 55 -33.33 12.69 16.30
C LEU A 55 -33.18 12.61 17.83
N ILE A 56 -31.96 12.73 18.38
CA ILE A 56 -31.74 12.58 19.83
C ILE A 56 -32.23 13.79 20.67
N ILE A 57 -32.44 14.94 20.02
CA ILE A 57 -33.11 16.12 20.58
C ILE A 57 -34.62 15.84 20.70
N VAL A 58 -35.23 15.31 19.64
CA VAL A 58 -36.68 15.06 19.54
C VAL A 58 -37.10 13.84 20.34
N ASP A 59 -36.33 12.75 20.28
CA ASP A 59 -36.66 11.49 20.92
C ASP A 59 -35.47 10.92 21.71
N ARG A 60 -35.59 11.02 23.04
CA ARG A 60 -34.57 10.55 23.99
C ARG A 60 -34.34 9.04 23.91
N ASN A 61 -35.28 8.27 23.37
CA ASN A 61 -35.14 6.83 23.22
C ASN A 61 -34.06 6.42 22.21
N TYR A 62 -33.62 7.33 21.35
CA TYR A 62 -32.56 7.09 20.36
C TYR A 62 -31.20 7.64 20.78
N ARG A 63 -31.07 8.15 22.02
CA ARG A 63 -29.77 8.52 22.58
C ARG A 63 -28.88 7.28 22.70
N PRO A 64 -27.55 7.43 22.55
CA PRO A 64 -26.63 6.30 22.64
C PRO A 64 -26.78 5.61 24.00
N LYS A 65 -26.97 4.29 23.98
CA LYS A 65 -26.87 3.47 25.20
C LYS A 65 -25.41 3.13 25.40
N TRP A 66 -24.81 3.57 26.50
CA TRP A 66 -23.40 3.31 26.85
C TRP A 66 -23.19 1.86 27.29
N THR A 67 -23.20 0.97 26.31
CA THR A 67 -22.87 -0.44 26.49
C THR A 67 -21.38 -0.58 26.76
N PHE A 68 -20.95 -1.66 27.42
CA PHE A 68 -19.51 -1.93 27.58
C PHE A 68 -18.76 -1.97 26.25
N LEU A 69 -19.41 -2.41 25.18
CA LEU A 69 -18.80 -2.46 23.85
C LEU A 69 -18.67 -1.07 23.22
N LEU A 70 -19.69 -0.22 23.37
CA LEU A 70 -19.62 1.18 22.94
C LEU A 70 -18.59 1.96 23.77
N ILE A 71 -18.51 1.72 25.08
CA ILE A 71 -17.50 2.31 25.96
C ILE A 71 -16.10 1.89 25.51
N ALA A 72 -15.86 0.59 25.32
CA ALA A 72 -14.56 0.09 24.87
C ALA A 72 -14.13 0.70 23.54
N PHE A 73 -15.05 0.75 22.57
CA PHE A 73 -14.76 1.38 21.28
C PHE A 73 -14.52 2.90 21.43
N SER A 74 -15.29 3.58 22.27
CA SER A 74 -15.11 5.02 22.51
C SER A 74 -13.80 5.33 23.23
N VAL A 75 -13.38 4.50 24.18
CA VAL A 75 -12.08 4.60 24.86
C VAL A 75 -10.95 4.38 23.84
N PHE A 76 -11.07 3.37 22.97
CA PHE A 76 -10.11 3.17 21.90
C PHE A 76 -10.04 4.38 20.96
N THR A 77 -11.17 4.92 20.51
CA THR A 77 -11.21 6.13 19.66
C THR A 77 -10.61 7.35 20.36
N ALA A 78 -10.89 7.54 21.65
CA ALA A 78 -10.32 8.64 22.43
C ALA A 78 -8.81 8.51 22.58
N LEU A 79 -8.31 7.30 22.84
CA LEU A 79 -6.88 7.04 22.90
C LEU A 79 -6.22 7.20 21.53
N TYR A 80 -6.83 6.72 20.45
CA TYR A 80 -6.34 6.89 19.08
C TYR A 80 -6.22 8.38 18.70
N PHE A 81 -7.19 9.20 19.12
CA PHE A 81 -7.11 10.65 18.98
C PHE A 81 -5.97 11.24 19.83
N LEU A 82 -5.92 10.90 21.12
CA LEU A 82 -4.93 11.42 22.06
C LEU A 82 -3.51 11.11 21.61
N THR A 83 -3.23 9.86 21.26
CA THR A 83 -1.91 9.41 20.79
C THR A 83 -1.52 10.09 19.49
N GLY A 84 -2.47 10.44 18.62
CA GLY A 84 -2.18 11.21 17.41
C GLY A 84 -1.86 12.67 17.68
N VAL A 85 -2.52 13.29 18.66
CA VAL A 85 -2.21 14.68 19.08
C VAL A 85 -0.81 14.78 19.68
N ILE A 86 -0.42 13.84 20.54
CA ILE A 86 0.92 13.80 21.16
C ILE A 86 1.95 13.04 20.31
N GLY A 87 1.53 12.52 19.16
CA GLY A 87 2.35 11.76 18.23
C GLY A 87 3.39 12.63 17.52
N VAL A 88 4.24 12.01 16.71
CA VAL A 88 5.34 12.74 16.06
C VAL A 88 4.88 13.68 14.94
N ASN A 89 3.75 13.40 14.30
CA ASN A 89 3.16 14.27 13.30
C ASN A 89 1.63 14.20 13.37
N PHE A 90 1.02 15.19 14.04
CA PHE A 90 -0.43 15.25 14.19
C PHE A 90 -1.15 15.39 12.84
N TYR A 91 -0.60 16.15 11.89
CA TYR A 91 -1.24 16.34 10.59
C TYR A 91 -1.39 15.01 9.83
N ASN A 92 -0.34 14.18 9.88
CA ASN A 92 -0.37 12.83 9.32
C ASN A 92 -1.34 11.93 10.10
N SER A 93 -1.31 11.94 11.43
CA SER A 93 -2.28 11.20 12.26
C SER A 93 -3.72 11.60 11.99
N TRP A 94 -3.98 12.87 11.69
CA TRP A 94 -5.32 13.39 11.45
C TRP A 94 -5.91 12.90 10.13
N TRP A 95 -5.16 13.06 9.03
CA TRP A 95 -5.64 12.74 7.69
C TRP A 95 -5.33 11.31 7.25
N GLY A 96 -4.16 10.79 7.62
CA GLY A 96 -3.55 9.61 7.03
C GLY A 96 -3.18 9.81 5.55
N SER A 97 -2.66 8.77 4.92
CA SER A 97 -2.33 8.79 3.49
C SER A 97 -3.58 8.83 2.61
N LEU A 98 -3.44 9.31 1.38
CA LEU A 98 -4.52 9.34 0.38
C LEU A 98 -4.95 7.92 -0.05
N GLU A 99 -4.03 6.95 -0.03
CA GLU A 99 -4.33 5.59 -0.44
C GLU A 99 -5.10 4.80 0.61
N ARG A 100 -4.82 5.03 1.90
CA ARG A 100 -5.42 4.27 3.02
C ARG A 100 -6.52 5.03 3.73
N MET A 101 -6.39 6.35 3.84
CA MET A 101 -7.28 7.24 4.57
C MET A 101 -7.57 6.76 6.01
N GLY A 102 -6.55 6.23 6.69
CA GLY A 102 -6.68 5.60 8.02
C GLY A 102 -6.70 6.58 9.20
N GLY A 103 -6.41 7.86 8.98
CA GLY A 103 -6.24 8.84 10.06
C GLY A 103 -7.48 9.09 10.93
N ILE A 104 -7.28 9.81 12.03
CA ILE A 104 -8.28 10.13 13.05
C ILE A 104 -9.57 10.65 12.44
N PHE A 105 -9.50 11.54 11.45
CA PHE A 105 -10.70 12.09 10.81
C PHE A 105 -11.58 10.96 10.28
N SER A 106 -11.02 9.99 9.58
CA SER A 106 -11.73 8.80 9.10
C SER A 106 -12.22 7.89 10.21
N PHE A 107 -11.38 7.67 11.20
CA PHE A 107 -11.70 6.79 12.31
C PHE A 107 -12.89 7.30 13.13
N LEU A 108 -13.00 8.62 13.32
CA LEU A 108 -14.15 9.26 13.94
C LEU A 108 -15.47 8.99 13.18
N HIS A 109 -15.44 8.87 11.85
CA HIS A 109 -16.64 8.53 11.08
C HIS A 109 -17.08 7.09 11.36
N PHE A 110 -16.17 6.15 11.56
CA PHE A 110 -16.54 4.79 11.99
C PHE A 110 -17.17 4.80 13.39
N TRP A 111 -16.63 5.60 14.31
CA TRP A 111 -17.20 5.76 15.66
C TRP A 111 -18.60 6.38 15.64
N VAL A 112 -18.80 7.47 14.90
CA VAL A 112 -20.12 8.10 14.70
C VAL A 112 -21.09 7.13 14.03
N TYR A 113 -20.66 6.44 12.98
CA TYR A 113 -21.47 5.44 12.28
C TYR A 113 -21.92 4.32 13.23
N PHE A 114 -21.02 3.82 14.09
CA PHE A 114 -21.35 2.78 15.07
C PHE A 114 -22.38 3.26 16.11
N ILE A 115 -22.28 4.51 16.58
CA ILE A 115 -23.28 5.11 17.46
C ILE A 115 -24.65 5.18 16.78
N ILE A 116 -24.69 5.69 15.53
CA ILE A 116 -25.93 5.80 14.76
C ILE A 116 -26.54 4.41 14.54
N LEU A 117 -25.73 3.46 14.07
CA LEU A 117 -26.14 2.08 13.80
C LEU A 117 -26.77 1.43 15.05
N THR A 118 -26.09 1.47 16.19
CA THR A 118 -26.53 0.82 17.43
C THR A 118 -27.70 1.53 18.11
N SER A 119 -27.89 2.82 17.85
CA SER A 119 -28.99 3.62 18.42
C SER A 119 -30.27 3.54 17.58
N VAL A 120 -30.14 3.45 16.25
CA VAL A 120 -31.26 3.49 15.30
C VAL A 120 -31.82 2.10 14.98
N ILE A 121 -30.96 1.09 14.87
CA ILE A 121 -31.36 -0.28 14.52
C ILE A 121 -31.69 -1.08 15.79
N LYS A 122 -32.99 -1.10 16.13
CA LYS A 122 -33.49 -1.63 17.39
C LYS A 122 -34.10 -3.04 17.33
N ASN A 123 -34.39 -3.57 16.14
CA ASN A 123 -35.08 -4.86 15.99
C ASN A 123 -34.21 -5.89 15.24
N ILE A 124 -34.52 -7.17 15.43
CA ILE A 124 -33.73 -8.27 14.85
C ILE A 124 -33.95 -8.39 13.34
N GLU A 125 -35.11 -7.99 12.84
CA GLU A 125 -35.45 -8.03 11.41
C GLU A 125 -34.55 -7.10 10.60
N ASP A 126 -34.35 -5.86 11.05
CA ASP A 126 -33.50 -4.89 10.40
C ASP A 126 -32.03 -5.29 10.48
N TRP A 127 -31.58 -5.84 11.62
CA TRP A 127 -30.23 -6.43 11.73
C TRP A 127 -30.03 -7.60 10.76
N ASN A 128 -30.99 -8.51 10.69
CA ASN A 128 -30.93 -9.62 9.73
C ASN A 128 -30.88 -9.10 8.29
N LYS A 129 -31.67 -8.07 7.93
CA LYS A 129 -31.62 -7.44 6.60
C LYS A 129 -30.25 -6.85 6.31
N ILE A 130 -29.69 -6.07 7.24
CA ILE A 130 -28.36 -5.44 7.08
C ILE A 130 -27.29 -6.49 6.80
N LEU A 131 -27.24 -7.55 7.61
CA LEU A 131 -26.25 -8.61 7.44
C LEU A 131 -26.47 -9.42 6.16
N LYS A 132 -27.72 -9.75 5.80
CA LYS A 132 -28.06 -10.45 4.55
C LYS A 132 -27.70 -9.61 3.31
N ILE A 133 -27.98 -8.31 3.32
CA ILE A 133 -27.58 -7.38 2.24
C ILE A 133 -26.05 -7.35 2.14
N SER A 134 -25.34 -7.29 3.26
CA SER A 134 -23.87 -7.32 3.28
C SER A 134 -23.33 -8.60 2.62
N VAL A 135 -23.95 -9.76 2.89
CA VAL A 135 -23.62 -11.03 2.21
C VAL A 135 -23.92 -10.94 0.71
N GLY A 136 -25.04 -10.35 0.31
CA GLY A 136 -25.38 -10.08 -1.10
C GLY A 136 -24.36 -9.21 -1.82
N VAL A 137 -23.93 -8.12 -1.20
CA VAL A 137 -22.87 -7.22 -1.69
C VAL A 137 -21.55 -7.99 -1.78
N GLY A 138 -21.22 -8.80 -0.78
CA GLY A 138 -20.07 -9.71 -0.82
C GLY A 138 -20.10 -10.68 -1.99
N PHE A 139 -21.27 -11.26 -2.27
CA PHE A 139 -21.49 -12.15 -3.41
C PHE A 139 -21.21 -11.48 -4.75
N LEU A 140 -21.68 -10.24 -4.94
CA LEU A 140 -21.37 -9.47 -6.15
C LEU A 140 -19.86 -9.24 -6.32
N SER A 141 -19.13 -8.99 -5.23
CA SER A 141 -17.67 -8.89 -5.29
C SER A 141 -16.97 -10.24 -5.56
N ILE A 142 -17.55 -11.37 -5.15
CA ILE A 142 -17.08 -12.72 -5.50
C ILE A 142 -17.23 -12.95 -7.00
N LEU A 143 -18.39 -12.62 -7.57
CA LEU A 143 -18.61 -12.70 -9.02
C LEU A 143 -17.66 -11.78 -9.80
N PHE A 144 -17.41 -10.58 -9.28
CA PHE A 144 -16.43 -9.66 -9.86
C PHE A 144 -15.02 -10.26 -9.89
N ALA A 145 -14.60 -10.97 -8.83
CA ALA A 145 -13.33 -11.66 -8.78
C ALA A 145 -13.21 -12.80 -9.82
N TYR A 146 -14.30 -13.52 -10.10
CA TYR A 146 -14.33 -14.49 -11.19
C TYR A 146 -14.23 -13.80 -12.56
N GLY A 147 -14.91 -12.68 -12.78
CA GLY A 147 -14.77 -11.90 -14.01
C GLY A 147 -13.33 -11.38 -14.22
N GLN A 148 -12.64 -10.97 -13.15
CA GLN A 148 -11.21 -10.65 -13.18
C GLN A 148 -10.37 -11.86 -13.57
N ARG A 149 -10.60 -13.02 -12.95
CA ARG A 149 -9.85 -14.26 -13.26
C ARG A 149 -10.04 -14.71 -14.71
N LEU A 150 -11.27 -14.61 -15.21
CA LEU A 150 -11.66 -15.01 -16.57
C LEU A 150 -11.38 -13.91 -17.60
N ARG A 151 -10.89 -12.74 -17.19
CA ARG A 151 -10.56 -11.58 -18.04
C ARG A 151 -11.75 -11.11 -18.90
N LEU A 152 -12.93 -10.99 -18.29
CA LEU A 152 -14.18 -10.67 -18.99
C LEU A 152 -14.34 -9.17 -19.33
N GLY A 153 -13.41 -8.62 -20.11
CA GLY A 153 -13.46 -7.22 -20.58
C GLY A 153 -13.10 -6.17 -19.52
N ASP A 154 -13.08 -4.90 -19.95
CA ASP A 154 -12.52 -3.79 -19.17
C ASP A 154 -13.35 -3.39 -17.94
N PHE A 155 -14.59 -3.87 -17.82
CA PHE A 155 -15.43 -3.64 -16.65
C PHE A 155 -14.82 -4.25 -15.37
N PHE A 156 -14.14 -5.40 -15.48
CA PHE A 156 -13.51 -6.07 -14.35
C PHE A 156 -12.11 -5.50 -14.09
N VAL A 157 -12.06 -4.18 -13.85
CA VAL A 157 -10.85 -3.42 -13.57
C VAL A 157 -10.07 -4.07 -12.42
N GLY A 158 -8.76 -4.19 -12.57
CA GLY A 158 -7.91 -4.85 -11.59
C GLY A 158 -6.70 -5.52 -12.21
N TRP A 159 -5.87 -6.13 -11.36
CA TRP A 159 -4.52 -6.58 -11.66
C TRP A 159 -4.44 -7.54 -12.88
N GLN A 160 -4.03 -7.01 -14.04
CA GLN A 160 -3.97 -7.76 -15.31
C GLN A 160 -2.78 -8.74 -15.42
N HIS A 161 -1.82 -8.68 -14.48
CA HIS A 161 -0.52 -9.34 -14.59
C HIS A 161 -0.21 -10.38 -13.49
N GLY A 162 -1.21 -10.92 -12.78
CA GLY A 162 -0.93 -12.09 -11.96
C GLY A 162 -2.13 -12.91 -11.49
N GLU A 163 -1.84 -14.00 -10.80
CA GLU A 163 -2.80 -15.07 -10.53
C GLU A 163 -3.84 -14.73 -9.44
N ARG A 164 -3.61 -13.66 -8.68
CA ARG A 164 -4.36 -13.32 -7.47
C ARG A 164 -5.54 -12.42 -7.80
N VAL A 165 -6.71 -12.74 -7.24
CA VAL A 165 -7.93 -11.93 -7.40
C VAL A 165 -8.04 -10.87 -6.30
N ILE A 166 -8.66 -9.72 -6.65
CA ILE A 166 -8.79 -8.56 -5.76
C ILE A 166 -10.25 -8.14 -5.53
N GLY A 167 -11.19 -8.72 -6.30
CA GLY A 167 -12.60 -8.36 -6.26
C GLY A 167 -12.80 -6.87 -6.49
N THR A 168 -13.87 -6.34 -5.90
CA THR A 168 -14.12 -4.90 -5.88
C THR A 168 -13.29 -4.17 -4.81
N ILE A 169 -12.52 -4.87 -3.98
CA ILE A 169 -11.80 -4.30 -2.83
C ILE A 169 -10.42 -3.76 -3.22
N GLY A 170 -9.79 -4.27 -4.28
CA GLY A 170 -8.59 -3.68 -4.89
C GLY A 170 -7.24 -4.24 -4.46
N ASN A 171 -7.19 -4.96 -3.33
CA ASN A 171 -5.98 -5.63 -2.86
C ASN A 171 -6.33 -7.07 -2.42
N PRO A 172 -5.54 -8.09 -2.79
CA PRO A 172 -5.88 -9.47 -2.47
C PRO A 172 -6.03 -9.72 -0.97
N ALA A 173 -5.20 -9.09 -0.15
CA ALA A 173 -5.14 -9.33 1.28
C ALA A 173 -6.23 -8.59 2.06
N LEU A 174 -6.59 -7.37 1.62
CA LEU A 174 -7.78 -6.66 2.11
C LEU A 174 -9.07 -7.38 1.69
N PHE A 175 -9.13 -7.86 0.44
CA PHE A 175 -10.27 -8.64 -0.07
C PHE A 175 -10.44 -9.96 0.68
N ALA A 176 -9.35 -10.68 0.96
CA ALA A 176 -9.41 -11.90 1.76
C ALA A 176 -9.98 -11.64 3.16
N GLY A 177 -9.53 -10.58 3.84
CA GLY A 177 -10.09 -10.19 5.14
C GLY A 177 -11.58 -9.82 5.07
N TYR A 178 -12.02 -9.16 4.01
CA TYR A 178 -13.44 -8.86 3.77
C TYR A 178 -14.25 -10.16 3.56
N LEU A 179 -13.73 -11.11 2.78
CA LEU A 179 -14.38 -12.39 2.51
C LEU A 179 -14.56 -13.24 3.76
N LEU A 180 -13.67 -13.15 4.77
CA LEU A 180 -13.84 -13.88 6.03
C LEU A 180 -15.22 -13.58 6.62
N PHE A 181 -15.55 -12.31 6.84
CA PHE A 181 -16.85 -11.92 7.37
C PHE A 181 -18.01 -12.35 6.48
N ILE A 182 -17.90 -12.19 5.16
CA ILE A 182 -18.95 -12.61 4.21
C ILE A 182 -19.24 -14.11 4.33
N LEU A 183 -18.20 -14.94 4.40
CA LEU A 183 -18.34 -16.39 4.51
C LEU A 183 -18.95 -16.82 5.84
N TYR A 184 -18.54 -16.23 6.97
CA TYR A 184 -19.15 -16.54 8.27
C TYR A 184 -20.60 -16.04 8.37
N LEU A 185 -20.92 -14.87 7.83
CA LEU A 185 -22.29 -14.38 7.80
C LEU A 185 -23.18 -15.26 6.91
N ALA A 186 -22.69 -15.69 5.75
CA ALA A 186 -23.38 -16.66 4.90
C ALA A 186 -23.60 -17.99 5.65
N LEU A 187 -22.59 -18.49 6.37
CA LEU A 187 -22.68 -19.70 7.17
C LEU A 187 -23.71 -19.57 8.31
N LEU A 188 -23.73 -18.43 9.00
CA LEU A 188 -24.71 -18.14 10.05
C LEU A 188 -26.14 -18.28 9.52
N PHE A 189 -26.45 -17.61 8.41
CA PHE A 189 -27.79 -17.67 7.84
C PHE A 189 -28.11 -18.99 7.17
N LEU A 190 -27.14 -19.68 6.56
CA LEU A 190 -27.35 -21.02 6.01
C LEU A 190 -27.81 -22.01 7.09
N LEU A 191 -27.19 -21.96 8.26
CA LEU A 191 -27.42 -22.91 9.35
C LEU A 191 -28.60 -22.53 10.27
N LYS A 192 -29.08 -21.28 10.20
CA LYS A 192 -30.26 -20.85 10.95
C LYS A 192 -31.50 -21.65 10.54
N LYS A 193 -32.32 -22.02 11.53
CA LYS A 193 -33.50 -22.88 11.31
C LYS A 193 -34.59 -22.14 10.56
N GLU A 194 -34.77 -20.86 10.86
CA GLU A 194 -35.78 -19.97 10.28
C GLU A 194 -35.50 -19.57 8.82
N THR A 195 -34.33 -19.89 8.27
CA THR A 195 -33.94 -19.53 6.90
C THR A 195 -34.71 -20.35 5.86
N LYS A 196 -35.34 -19.66 4.90
CA LYS A 196 -36.11 -20.27 3.82
C LYS A 196 -35.23 -21.09 2.88
N ILE A 197 -35.78 -22.13 2.22
CA ILE A 197 -34.99 -23.01 1.34
C ILE A 197 -34.30 -22.26 0.18
N GLN A 198 -34.98 -21.28 -0.42
CA GLN A 198 -34.42 -20.43 -1.48
C GLN A 198 -33.23 -19.59 -0.96
N GLU A 199 -33.36 -19.03 0.25
CA GLU A 199 -32.26 -18.30 0.89
C GLU A 199 -31.09 -19.23 1.23
N LYS A 200 -31.36 -20.47 1.66
CA LYS A 200 -30.30 -21.48 1.89
C LYS A 200 -29.55 -21.80 0.60
N GLY A 201 -30.24 -21.91 -0.54
CA GLY A 201 -29.60 -22.06 -1.85
C GLY A 201 -28.65 -20.89 -2.16
N PHE A 202 -29.09 -19.65 -1.90
CA PHE A 202 -28.25 -18.47 -2.06
C PHE A 202 -27.00 -18.49 -1.16
N PHE A 203 -27.16 -18.69 0.16
CA PHE A 203 -26.01 -18.72 1.08
C PHE A 203 -25.05 -19.89 0.78
N THR A 204 -25.58 -21.01 0.29
CA THR A 204 -24.77 -22.13 -0.19
C THR A 204 -23.92 -21.72 -1.40
N ALA A 205 -24.53 -21.03 -2.39
CA ALA A 205 -23.79 -20.51 -3.53
C ALA A 205 -22.70 -19.51 -3.12
N VAL A 206 -22.96 -18.63 -2.15
CA VAL A 206 -21.96 -17.71 -1.60
C VAL A 206 -20.76 -18.45 -1.02
N ILE A 207 -20.99 -19.52 -0.26
CA ILE A 207 -19.90 -20.30 0.35
C ILE A 207 -19.13 -21.09 -0.71
N ILE A 208 -19.84 -21.78 -1.60
CA ILE A 208 -19.23 -22.62 -2.65
C ILE A 208 -18.38 -21.78 -3.62
N LEU A 209 -18.85 -20.58 -3.98
CA LEU A 209 -18.10 -19.68 -4.88
C LEU A 209 -17.10 -18.81 -4.13
N GLY A 210 -17.37 -18.47 -2.87
CA GLY A 210 -16.51 -17.61 -2.06
C GLY A 210 -15.25 -18.29 -1.53
N ILE A 211 -15.30 -19.58 -1.16
CA ILE A 211 -14.12 -20.31 -0.68
C ILE A 211 -13.03 -20.39 -1.77
N PRO A 212 -13.31 -20.80 -3.02
CA PRO A 212 -12.31 -20.79 -4.08
C PRO A 212 -11.73 -19.38 -4.32
N VAL A 213 -12.56 -18.34 -4.29
CA VAL A 213 -12.09 -16.95 -4.42
C VAL A 213 -11.17 -16.56 -3.26
N LEU A 214 -11.49 -16.94 -2.02
CA LEU A 214 -10.61 -16.75 -0.86
C LEU A 214 -9.25 -17.43 -1.10
N LEU A 215 -9.24 -18.67 -1.59
CA LEU A 215 -7.99 -19.38 -1.91
C LEU A 215 -7.21 -18.69 -3.04
N MET A 216 -7.90 -18.23 -4.09
CA MET A 216 -7.30 -17.50 -5.21
C MET A 216 -6.71 -16.14 -4.80
N THR A 217 -7.10 -15.56 -3.67
CA THR A 217 -6.37 -14.39 -3.13
C THR A 217 -4.93 -14.74 -2.75
N ALA A 218 -4.63 -16.01 -2.48
CA ALA A 218 -3.33 -16.53 -2.11
C ALA A 218 -2.69 -15.81 -0.89
N VAL A 219 -3.54 -15.40 0.07
CA VAL A 219 -3.15 -14.69 1.29
C VAL A 219 -3.03 -15.69 2.43
N ARG A 220 -1.80 -16.07 2.78
CA ARG A 220 -1.51 -17.10 3.80
C ARG A 220 -2.24 -16.85 5.12
N GLY A 221 -2.14 -15.62 5.66
CA GLY A 221 -2.78 -15.23 6.93
C GLY A 221 -4.29 -15.47 6.94
N ALA A 222 -4.99 -15.09 5.88
CA ALA A 222 -6.45 -15.20 5.80
C ALA A 222 -6.89 -16.66 5.64
N ILE A 223 -6.20 -17.41 4.76
CA ILE A 223 -6.50 -18.82 4.50
C ILE A 223 -6.28 -19.65 5.78
N LEU A 224 -5.13 -19.49 6.43
CA LEU A 224 -4.82 -20.24 7.66
C LEU A 224 -5.77 -19.87 8.81
N SER A 225 -6.12 -18.59 8.94
CA SER A 225 -7.07 -18.14 9.98
C SER A 225 -8.49 -18.63 9.72
N PHE A 226 -8.92 -18.68 8.46
CA PHE A 226 -10.20 -19.27 8.06
C PHE A 226 -10.23 -20.77 8.37
N LEU A 227 -9.24 -21.54 7.92
CA LEU A 227 -9.16 -22.97 8.16
C LEU A 227 -9.10 -23.29 9.66
N GLY A 228 -8.25 -22.59 10.41
CA GLY A 228 -8.09 -22.78 11.85
C GLY A 228 -9.37 -22.48 12.63
N SER A 229 -10.06 -21.39 12.32
CA SER A 229 -11.31 -21.04 13.02
C SER A 229 -12.51 -21.88 12.59
N ILE A 230 -12.58 -22.37 11.35
CA ILE A 230 -13.56 -23.39 10.92
C ILE A 230 -13.32 -24.72 11.64
N PHE A 231 -12.06 -25.12 11.80
CA PHE A 231 -11.69 -26.30 12.58
C PHE A 231 -12.14 -26.16 14.04
N LEU A 232 -11.86 -25.02 14.68
CA LEU A 232 -12.34 -24.74 16.04
C LEU A 232 -13.88 -24.71 16.14
N LEU A 233 -14.56 -24.17 15.13
CA LEU A 233 -16.02 -24.19 15.05
C LEU A 233 -16.59 -25.60 14.95
N ALA A 234 -15.97 -26.46 14.14
CA ALA A 234 -16.36 -27.86 14.01
C ALA A 234 -16.20 -28.61 15.35
N ILE A 235 -15.07 -28.41 16.03
CA ILE A 235 -14.84 -28.95 17.39
C ILE A 235 -15.92 -28.47 18.35
N PHE A 236 -16.19 -27.16 18.37
CA PHE A 236 -17.23 -26.60 19.22
C PHE A 236 -18.62 -27.24 18.96
N PHE A 237 -18.99 -27.46 17.70
CA PHE A 237 -20.25 -28.11 17.34
C PHE A 237 -20.31 -29.60 17.66
N ILE A 238 -19.19 -30.33 17.64
CA ILE A 238 -19.13 -31.72 18.11
C ILE A 238 -19.57 -31.81 19.58
N PHE A 239 -19.14 -30.86 20.42
CA PHE A 239 -19.50 -30.85 21.83
C PHE A 239 -20.90 -30.29 22.09
N THR A 240 -21.34 -29.28 21.34
CA THR A 240 -22.55 -28.52 21.66
C THR A 240 -23.82 -28.94 20.92
N LEU A 241 -23.73 -29.51 19.72
CA LEU A 241 -24.92 -29.98 19.01
C LEU A 241 -25.54 -31.19 19.73
N LYS A 242 -26.84 -31.43 19.54
CA LYS A 242 -27.52 -32.63 20.10
C LYS A 242 -27.58 -33.81 19.11
N ASN A 243 -27.54 -33.53 17.81
CA ASN A 243 -27.73 -34.55 16.78
C ASN A 243 -26.48 -35.43 16.59
N ARG A 244 -26.57 -36.70 17.00
CA ARG A 244 -25.46 -37.68 16.92
C ARG A 244 -24.91 -37.87 15.51
N LYS A 245 -25.76 -37.88 14.48
CA LYS A 245 -25.32 -38.05 13.07
C LYS A 245 -24.43 -36.90 12.64
N ILE A 246 -24.85 -35.66 12.92
CA ILE A 246 -24.06 -34.46 12.59
C ILE A 246 -22.73 -34.45 13.35
N LYS A 247 -22.70 -34.86 14.62
CA LYS A 247 -21.45 -34.97 15.39
C LYS A 247 -20.47 -35.95 14.75
N ILE A 248 -20.93 -37.13 14.38
CA ILE A 248 -20.09 -38.15 13.74
C ILE A 248 -19.58 -37.62 12.39
N SER A 249 -20.43 -36.99 11.58
CA SER A 249 -20.00 -36.37 10.32
C SER A 249 -18.95 -35.27 10.53
N LEU A 250 -19.11 -34.42 11.53
CA LEU A 250 -18.12 -33.39 11.88
C LEU A 250 -16.81 -34.00 12.37
N LEU A 251 -16.86 -35.06 13.19
CA LEU A 251 -15.67 -35.78 13.67
C LEU A 251 -14.90 -36.40 12.49
N ILE A 252 -15.60 -37.05 11.56
CA ILE A 252 -15.01 -37.60 10.34
C ILE A 252 -14.39 -36.47 9.50
N ALA A 253 -15.10 -35.36 9.30
CA ALA A 253 -14.58 -34.21 8.57
C ALA A 253 -13.31 -33.62 9.20
N VAL A 254 -13.27 -33.54 10.54
CA VAL A 254 -12.09 -33.10 11.30
C VAL A 254 -10.91 -34.06 11.12
N ILE A 255 -11.14 -35.37 11.22
CA ILE A 255 -10.11 -36.39 11.00
C ILE A 255 -9.58 -36.32 9.56
N ILE A 256 -10.46 -36.24 8.56
CA ILE A 256 -10.09 -36.09 7.16
C ILE A 256 -9.27 -34.82 6.95
N PHE A 257 -9.69 -33.69 7.54
CA PHE A 257 -8.97 -32.42 7.44
C PHE A 257 -7.55 -32.53 8.00
N ILE A 258 -7.37 -33.19 9.15
CA ILE A 258 -6.05 -33.43 9.76
C ILE A 258 -5.21 -34.31 8.83
N ILE A 259 -5.75 -35.43 8.35
CA ILE A 259 -5.04 -36.36 7.44
C ILE A 259 -4.62 -35.65 6.16
N LEU A 260 -5.53 -34.89 5.53
CA LEU A 260 -5.25 -34.12 4.32
C LEU A 260 -4.18 -33.05 4.55
N THR A 261 -4.24 -32.34 5.68
CA THR A 261 -3.24 -31.33 6.03
C THR A 261 -1.86 -31.96 6.19
N VAL A 262 -1.76 -33.06 6.94
CA VAL A 262 -0.50 -33.81 7.09
C VAL A 262 -0.02 -34.32 5.73
N PHE A 263 -0.89 -34.92 4.93
CA PHE A 263 -0.56 -35.42 3.59
C PHE A 263 -0.01 -34.31 2.68
N ILE A 264 -0.65 -33.14 2.63
CA ILE A 264 -0.20 -32.00 1.83
C ILE A 264 1.16 -31.50 2.32
N LEU A 265 1.37 -31.39 3.64
CA LEU A 265 2.64 -30.93 4.21
C LEU A 265 3.79 -31.90 3.94
N LEU A 266 3.54 -33.21 4.02
CA LEU A 266 4.51 -34.26 3.67
C LEU A 266 4.87 -34.24 2.19
N ASN A 267 3.97 -33.77 1.32
CA ASN A 267 4.15 -33.69 -0.12
C ASN A 267 4.42 -32.26 -0.62
N LYS A 268 4.83 -31.34 0.25
CA LYS A 268 4.95 -29.91 -0.07
C LYS A 268 5.84 -29.59 -1.29
N ASP A 269 6.80 -30.47 -1.57
CA ASP A 269 7.79 -30.29 -2.65
C ASP A 269 7.34 -30.89 -3.98
N GLN A 270 6.23 -31.64 -4.00
CA GLN A 270 5.71 -32.27 -5.21
C GLN A 270 5.16 -31.24 -6.20
N ALA A 271 5.27 -31.56 -7.49
CA ALA A 271 4.88 -30.66 -8.58
C ALA A 271 3.40 -30.24 -8.51
N TRP A 272 2.51 -31.12 -8.05
CA TRP A 272 1.09 -30.81 -7.90
C TRP A 272 0.79 -29.84 -6.74
N VAL A 273 1.63 -29.80 -5.70
CA VAL A 273 1.54 -28.79 -4.62
C VAL A 273 2.12 -27.47 -5.11
N ARG A 274 3.34 -27.51 -5.66
CA ARG A 274 4.05 -26.33 -6.14
C ARG A 274 3.35 -25.64 -7.32
N GLY A 275 2.66 -26.42 -8.16
CA GLY A 275 1.91 -25.95 -9.32
C GLY A 275 0.62 -25.19 -8.99
N VAL A 276 0.16 -25.22 -7.74
CA VAL A 276 -1.02 -24.46 -7.29
C VAL A 276 -0.57 -23.29 -6.41
N SER A 277 -0.72 -22.06 -6.93
CA SER A 277 -0.22 -20.80 -6.33
C SER A 277 -0.52 -20.60 -4.84
N TRP A 278 -1.76 -20.88 -4.41
CA TRP A 278 -2.14 -20.70 -3.01
C TRP A 278 -1.63 -21.84 -2.13
N LEU A 279 -1.57 -23.05 -2.68
CA LEU A 279 -1.11 -24.25 -1.97
C LEU A 279 0.39 -24.17 -1.72
N SER A 280 1.17 -23.84 -2.75
CA SER A 280 2.61 -23.59 -2.65
C SER A 280 2.95 -22.49 -1.65
N ARG A 281 2.13 -21.43 -1.59
CA ARG A 281 2.29 -20.38 -0.60
C ARG A 281 2.00 -20.87 0.82
N ILE A 282 0.92 -21.59 1.09
CA ILE A 282 0.63 -22.00 2.48
C ILE A 282 1.54 -23.13 2.97
N THR A 283 2.15 -23.92 2.08
CA THR A 283 3.08 -25.01 2.43
C THR A 283 4.54 -24.57 2.50
N ASP A 284 4.88 -23.41 1.94
CA ASP A 284 6.20 -22.79 2.07
C ASP A 284 6.35 -22.09 3.44
N ILE A 285 6.92 -22.85 4.40
CA ILE A 285 7.22 -22.42 5.77
C ILE A 285 8.68 -21.90 5.88
N SER A 286 9.38 -21.66 4.76
CA SER A 286 10.75 -21.17 4.80
C SER A 286 10.81 -19.79 5.45
N LYS A 287 11.76 -19.59 6.37
CA LYS A 287 12.05 -18.27 6.95
C LYS A 287 12.78 -17.36 5.94
N ASP A 288 13.27 -17.92 4.85
CA ASP A 288 14.10 -17.23 3.86
C ASP A 288 13.30 -16.60 2.72
N THR A 289 11.97 -16.77 2.70
CA THR A 289 11.13 -16.12 1.70
C THR A 289 11.13 -14.60 1.91
N SER A 290 11.39 -13.83 0.85
CA SER A 290 11.55 -12.36 0.90
C SER A 290 10.40 -11.64 1.62
N THR A 291 9.17 -12.13 1.49
CA THR A 291 7.98 -11.57 2.14
C THR A 291 7.99 -11.75 3.67
N ILE A 292 8.64 -12.78 4.20
CA ILE A 292 8.76 -13.02 5.65
C ILE A 292 9.89 -12.15 6.20
N GLN A 293 11.04 -12.13 5.53
CA GLN A 293 12.20 -11.34 5.99
C GLN A 293 11.88 -9.84 6.07
N THR A 294 11.28 -9.27 5.02
CA THR A 294 10.87 -7.85 5.01
C THR A 294 9.90 -7.51 6.15
N ARG A 295 8.96 -8.40 6.48
CA ARG A 295 8.08 -8.23 7.64
C ARG A 295 8.83 -8.32 8.97
N LEU A 296 9.77 -9.24 9.13
CA LEU A 296 10.57 -9.36 10.35
C LEU A 296 11.41 -8.10 10.59
N TRP A 297 11.96 -7.51 9.53
CA TRP A 297 12.68 -6.23 9.61
C TRP A 297 11.73 -5.10 10.04
N SER A 298 10.56 -5.00 9.41
CA SER A 298 9.51 -4.03 9.80
C SER A 298 9.05 -4.21 11.26
N TRP A 299 8.87 -5.46 11.72
CA TRP A 299 8.51 -5.77 13.10
C TRP A 299 9.62 -5.40 14.09
N THR A 300 10.87 -5.54 13.68
CA THR A 300 12.02 -5.07 14.46
C THR A 300 11.97 -3.56 14.63
N SER A 301 11.68 -2.81 13.57
CA SER A 301 11.43 -1.37 13.64
C SER A 301 10.28 -1.04 14.59
N ALA A 302 9.14 -1.76 14.49
CA ALA A 302 7.98 -1.58 15.37
C ALA A 302 8.32 -1.75 16.85
N ILE A 303 9.03 -2.84 17.19
CA ILE A 303 9.45 -3.14 18.57
C ILE A 303 10.44 -2.09 19.07
N ASN A 304 11.38 -1.64 18.25
CA ASN A 304 12.35 -0.61 18.64
C ASN A 304 11.67 0.74 18.87
N GLY A 305 10.76 1.14 17.99
CA GLY A 305 10.01 2.39 18.18
C GLY A 305 9.06 2.34 19.38
N TRP A 306 8.48 1.18 19.70
CA TRP A 306 7.72 1.00 20.93
C TRP A 306 8.58 1.22 22.19
N LYS A 307 9.80 0.67 22.24
CA LYS A 307 10.71 0.86 23.39
C LYS A 307 11.02 2.33 23.68
N GLU A 308 11.03 3.19 22.66
CA GLU A 308 11.24 4.63 22.82
C GLU A 308 10.00 5.35 23.39
N LYS A 309 8.80 4.92 23.01
CA LYS A 309 7.52 5.53 23.46
C LYS A 309 6.53 4.47 23.95
N PRO A 310 6.78 3.83 25.10
CA PRO A 310 6.08 2.59 25.47
C PRO A 310 4.60 2.76 25.80
N ILE A 311 4.19 3.90 26.35
CA ILE A 311 2.81 4.12 26.84
C ILE A 311 1.89 4.55 25.70
N PHE A 312 2.29 5.56 24.92
CA PHE A 312 1.44 6.23 23.93
C PHE A 312 1.94 6.14 22.48
N GLY A 313 3.10 5.53 22.24
CA GLY A 313 3.63 5.30 20.89
C GLY A 313 3.95 6.57 20.10
N TRP A 314 4.05 6.40 18.78
CA TRP A 314 4.43 7.44 17.81
C TRP A 314 3.25 8.25 17.24
N GLY A 315 2.04 7.93 17.64
CA GLY A 315 0.77 8.36 17.05
C GLY A 315 0.35 7.50 15.85
N PRO A 316 -0.96 7.29 15.63
CA PRO A 316 -1.48 6.59 14.46
C PRO A 316 -0.99 7.19 13.14
N GLU A 317 -0.95 6.36 12.09
CA GLU A 317 -0.46 6.70 10.75
C GLU A 317 1.04 7.08 10.64
N ASN A 318 1.76 7.21 11.77
CA ASN A 318 3.15 7.66 11.81
C ASN A 318 4.18 6.53 11.75
N PHE A 319 3.76 5.30 11.46
CA PHE A 319 4.67 4.15 11.37
C PHE A 319 5.81 4.38 10.35
N MET A 320 5.54 5.14 9.28
CA MET A 320 6.55 5.51 8.28
C MET A 320 7.79 6.18 8.90
N PHE A 321 7.61 7.13 9.82
CA PHE A 321 8.72 7.84 10.46
C PHE A 321 9.52 6.93 11.38
N LEU A 322 8.82 6.05 12.10
CA LEU A 322 9.44 5.02 12.92
C LEU A 322 10.25 4.04 12.06
N HIS A 323 9.70 3.61 10.91
CA HIS A 323 10.38 2.73 9.98
C HIS A 323 11.63 3.39 9.38
N MET A 324 11.56 4.68 9.05
CA MET A 324 12.71 5.45 8.56
C MET A 324 13.82 5.54 9.62
N LYS A 325 13.48 5.83 10.88
CA LYS A 325 14.47 5.93 11.98
C LYS A 325 15.16 4.59 12.26
N TYR A 326 14.41 3.49 12.20
CA TYR A 326 14.92 2.14 12.42
C TYR A 326 15.00 1.34 11.13
N PHE A 327 15.43 2.01 10.05
CA PHE A 327 15.51 1.40 8.72
C PHE A 327 16.54 0.28 8.70
N ASP A 328 16.15 -0.85 8.13
CA ASP A 328 17.05 -1.96 7.85
C ASP A 328 17.53 -1.85 6.39
N ALA A 329 18.85 -1.67 6.22
CA ALA A 329 19.49 -1.43 4.93
C ALA A 329 19.16 -2.50 3.86
N ARG A 330 18.80 -3.72 4.29
CA ARG A 330 18.43 -4.83 3.41
C ARG A 330 17.12 -4.62 2.65
N HIS A 331 16.28 -3.65 3.06
CA HIS A 331 15.10 -3.26 2.27
C HIS A 331 15.47 -2.59 0.95
N PHE A 332 16.66 -1.98 0.85
CA PHE A 332 17.14 -1.41 -0.39
C PHE A 332 17.85 -2.48 -1.20
N THR A 333 17.22 -2.90 -2.30
CA THR A 333 17.76 -3.91 -3.24
C THR A 333 18.15 -3.31 -4.59
N GLY A 334 17.94 -2.00 -4.78
CA GLY A 334 18.24 -1.27 -6.01
C GLY A 334 17.30 -0.08 -6.22
N LEU A 335 17.43 0.59 -7.37
CA LEU A 335 16.48 1.63 -7.77
C LEU A 335 15.09 1.02 -7.98
N GLY A 336 14.07 1.65 -7.38
CA GLY A 336 12.70 1.16 -7.41
C GLY A 336 12.31 0.23 -6.25
N SER A 337 13.22 -0.11 -5.34
CA SER A 337 12.87 -0.85 -4.12
C SER A 337 11.86 -0.07 -3.25
N GLU A 338 10.88 -0.78 -2.70
CA GLU A 338 9.97 -0.25 -1.68
C GLU A 338 10.72 -0.10 -0.35
N THR A 339 11.37 1.06 -0.19
CA THR A 339 12.19 1.40 0.99
C THR A 339 11.40 2.10 2.09
N ILE A 340 10.13 2.38 1.86
CA ILE A 340 9.29 3.13 2.78
C ILE A 340 8.04 2.31 3.06
N TRP A 341 7.94 1.81 4.28
CA TRP A 341 6.78 1.07 4.74
C TRP A 341 5.99 1.95 5.68
N ASP A 342 4.72 2.15 5.36
CA ASP A 342 3.79 2.98 6.15
C ASP A 342 2.99 2.16 7.17
N ARG A 343 3.22 0.84 7.25
CA ARG A 343 2.53 -0.11 8.14
C ARG A 343 3.45 -1.23 8.61
N ALA A 344 3.17 -1.76 9.80
CA ALA A 344 3.93 -2.87 10.38
C ALA A 344 3.57 -4.24 9.75
N HIS A 345 2.49 -4.29 8.95
CA HIS A 345 1.92 -5.54 8.44
C HIS A 345 1.57 -6.56 9.54
N ASN A 346 1.22 -6.03 10.71
CA ASN A 346 0.72 -6.72 11.89
C ASN A 346 0.03 -5.66 12.74
N ILE A 347 -1.30 -5.69 12.84
CA ILE A 347 -2.03 -4.60 13.51
C ILE A 347 -1.66 -4.50 14.99
N PHE A 348 -1.28 -5.60 15.64
CA PHE A 348 -0.96 -5.58 17.07
C PHE A 348 0.39 -4.90 17.32
N LEU A 349 1.40 -5.18 16.48
CA LEU A 349 2.68 -4.49 16.54
C LEU A 349 2.56 -3.04 16.08
N GLU A 350 1.70 -2.77 15.11
CA GLU A 350 1.35 -1.41 14.72
C GLU A 350 0.79 -0.67 15.94
N MET A 351 -0.32 -1.16 16.52
CA MET A 351 -0.97 -0.57 17.70
C MET A 351 -0.01 -0.36 18.87
N LEU A 352 0.89 -1.33 19.11
CA LEU A 352 1.91 -1.24 20.14
C LEU A 352 2.92 -0.12 19.85
N SER A 353 3.34 0.04 18.61
CA SER A 353 4.38 0.99 18.21
C SER A 353 3.84 2.41 17.99
N THR A 354 2.62 2.55 17.44
CA THR A 354 2.01 3.85 17.13
C THR A 354 1.11 4.36 18.25
N GLU A 355 0.45 3.52 19.04
CA GLU A 355 -0.46 3.96 20.11
C GLU A 355 -0.01 3.49 21.49
N GLY A 356 1.10 2.74 21.56
CA GLY A 356 1.68 2.24 22.80
C GLY A 356 0.86 1.14 23.45
N VAL A 357 1.27 0.74 24.66
CA VAL A 357 0.54 -0.27 25.45
C VAL A 357 -0.90 0.18 25.74
N ALA A 358 -1.15 1.48 25.91
CA ALA A 358 -2.49 2.00 26.14
C ALA A 358 -3.42 1.76 24.93
N GLY A 359 -2.92 2.06 23.72
CA GLY A 359 -3.65 1.78 22.48
C GLY A 359 -3.88 0.29 22.26
N LEU A 360 -2.84 -0.54 22.42
CA LEU A 360 -2.98 -1.99 22.25
C LEU A 360 -3.99 -2.61 23.23
N ILE A 361 -3.93 -2.27 24.52
CA ILE A 361 -4.87 -2.79 25.52
C ILE A 361 -6.30 -2.35 25.20
N SER A 362 -6.51 -1.08 24.84
CA SER A 362 -7.85 -0.60 24.50
C SER A 362 -8.39 -1.26 23.23
N TYR A 363 -7.57 -1.50 22.21
CA TYR A 363 -7.93 -2.27 21.02
C TYR A 363 -8.32 -3.73 21.37
N LEU A 364 -7.48 -4.43 22.15
CA LEU A 364 -7.74 -5.80 22.60
C LEU A 364 -8.99 -5.90 23.47
N SER A 365 -9.31 -4.85 24.24
CA SER A 365 -10.49 -4.81 25.10
C SER A 365 -11.80 -4.95 24.30
N ILE A 366 -11.85 -4.45 23.06
CA ILE A 366 -13.02 -4.57 22.18
C ILE A 366 -13.33 -6.04 21.92
N PHE A 367 -12.32 -6.84 21.57
CA PHE A 367 -12.46 -8.28 21.36
C PHE A 367 -12.78 -9.01 22.66
N GLY A 368 -12.04 -8.71 23.74
CA GLY A 368 -12.26 -9.34 25.04
C GLY A 368 -13.67 -9.16 25.56
N ILE A 369 -14.22 -7.94 25.44
CA ILE A 369 -15.59 -7.61 25.82
C ILE A 369 -16.59 -8.32 24.90
N ALA A 370 -16.38 -8.33 23.58
CA ALA A 370 -17.24 -9.05 22.65
C ALA A 370 -17.32 -10.54 23.01
N PHE A 371 -16.18 -11.22 23.23
CA PHE A 371 -16.16 -12.63 23.64
C PHE A 371 -16.81 -12.86 25.01
N TYR A 372 -16.48 -12.04 26.01
CA TYR A 372 -17.06 -12.14 27.35
C TYR A 372 -18.59 -12.12 27.28
N PHE A 373 -19.16 -11.20 26.51
CA PHE A 373 -20.61 -11.08 26.40
C PHE A 373 -21.25 -12.17 25.55
N LEU A 374 -20.60 -12.62 24.47
CA LEU A 374 -21.07 -13.77 23.69
C LEU A 374 -21.17 -15.01 24.60
N ILE A 375 -20.16 -15.26 25.43
CA ILE A 375 -20.17 -16.35 26.43
C ILE A 375 -21.29 -16.14 27.45
N LYS A 376 -21.42 -14.93 28.00
CA LYS A 376 -22.47 -14.61 28.99
C LYS A 376 -23.87 -14.84 28.40
N LYS A 377 -24.13 -14.38 27.17
CA LYS A 377 -25.43 -14.53 26.51
C LYS A 377 -25.73 -15.99 26.16
N LEU A 378 -24.73 -16.76 25.75
CA LEU A 378 -24.87 -18.21 25.56
C LEU A 378 -25.29 -18.90 26.87
N LYS A 379 -24.61 -18.60 28.00
CA LYS A 379 -24.94 -19.17 29.32
C LYS A 379 -26.37 -18.82 29.78
N THR A 380 -26.85 -17.61 29.48
CA THR A 380 -28.22 -17.19 29.81
C THR A 380 -29.30 -17.71 28.85
N GLY A 381 -28.91 -18.44 27.78
CA GLY A 381 -29.83 -18.90 26.73
C GLY A 381 -30.38 -17.79 25.83
N ALA A 382 -29.85 -16.56 25.91
CA ALA A 382 -30.30 -15.41 25.13
C ALA A 382 -29.85 -15.46 23.67
N ILE A 383 -28.78 -16.20 23.38
CA ILE A 383 -28.33 -16.57 22.04
C ILE A 383 -28.11 -18.08 21.98
N ASP A 384 -28.27 -18.66 20.81
CA ASP A 384 -28.05 -20.09 20.59
C ASP A 384 -26.56 -20.41 20.32
N GLY A 385 -26.22 -21.69 20.46
CA GLY A 385 -24.85 -22.17 20.22
C GLY A 385 -24.37 -21.91 18.79
N LEU A 386 -25.27 -21.92 17.80
CA LEU A 386 -24.93 -21.59 16.41
C LEU A 386 -24.46 -20.13 16.29
N THR A 387 -25.26 -19.17 16.77
CA THR A 387 -24.90 -17.75 16.72
C THR A 387 -23.60 -17.49 17.47
N PHE A 388 -23.45 -18.05 18.68
CA PHE A 388 -22.21 -17.95 19.45
C PHE A 388 -21.01 -18.49 18.67
N GLY A 389 -21.09 -19.72 18.17
CA GLY A 389 -20.00 -20.40 17.51
C GLY A 389 -19.53 -19.67 16.26
N VAL A 390 -20.48 -19.30 15.37
CA VAL A 390 -20.14 -18.64 14.10
C VAL A 390 -19.58 -17.24 14.31
N LEU A 391 -20.16 -16.43 15.21
CA LEU A 391 -19.63 -15.09 15.49
C LEU A 391 -18.25 -15.16 16.17
N SER A 392 -18.05 -16.11 17.08
CA SER A 392 -16.74 -16.32 17.71
C SER A 392 -15.69 -16.75 16.69
N ALA A 393 -16.03 -17.68 15.79
CA ALA A 393 -15.15 -18.11 14.71
C ALA A 393 -14.80 -16.96 13.76
N ALA A 394 -15.77 -16.09 13.42
CA ALA A 394 -15.53 -14.91 12.60
C ALA A 394 -14.52 -13.94 13.26
N LEU A 395 -14.69 -13.66 14.56
CA LEU A 395 -13.76 -12.82 15.30
C LEU A 395 -12.36 -13.44 15.41
N ILE A 396 -12.26 -14.75 15.66
CA ILE A 396 -10.98 -15.47 15.70
C ILE A 396 -10.29 -15.44 14.33
N ALA A 397 -11.03 -15.66 13.25
CA ALA A 397 -10.50 -15.60 11.89
C ALA A 397 -9.94 -14.20 11.58
N TYR A 398 -10.66 -13.15 11.98
CA TYR A 398 -10.24 -11.76 11.81
C TYR A 398 -9.01 -11.42 12.64
N ILE A 399 -8.95 -11.82 13.92
CA ILE A 399 -7.75 -11.67 14.77
C ILE A 399 -6.54 -12.35 14.14
N GLY A 400 -6.70 -13.58 13.65
CA GLY A 400 -5.62 -14.34 13.02
C GLY A 400 -5.11 -13.68 11.73
N GLN A 401 -6.00 -13.14 10.90
CA GLN A 401 -5.63 -12.37 9.72
C GLN A 401 -4.82 -11.12 10.10
N ASN A 402 -5.25 -10.42 11.15
CA ASN A 402 -4.66 -9.18 11.64
C ASN A 402 -3.25 -9.34 12.25
N LEU A 403 -2.79 -10.56 12.49
CA LEU A 403 -1.38 -10.85 12.81
C LEU A 403 -0.42 -10.60 11.63
N PHE A 404 -0.94 -10.57 10.40
CA PHE A 404 -0.14 -10.50 9.18
C PHE A 404 -0.57 -9.37 8.22
N ILE A 405 -1.55 -8.56 8.62
CA ILE A 405 -2.00 -7.41 7.86
C ILE A 405 -2.65 -6.34 8.74
N PHE A 406 -2.87 -5.17 8.15
CA PHE A 406 -3.65 -4.06 8.67
C PHE A 406 -5.00 -3.95 7.94
N ASP A 407 -5.88 -3.09 8.44
CA ASP A 407 -7.23 -2.90 7.89
C ASP A 407 -7.39 -1.63 7.07
N THR A 408 -8.41 -1.62 6.22
CA THR A 408 -8.88 -0.44 5.49
C THR A 408 -10.42 -0.37 5.58
N PHE A 409 -11.03 0.55 4.84
CA PHE A 409 -12.48 0.77 4.84
C PHE A 409 -13.32 -0.52 4.84
N ALA A 410 -13.11 -1.43 3.88
CA ALA A 410 -13.97 -2.59 3.71
C ALA A 410 -13.93 -3.56 4.91
N ASN A 411 -12.74 -3.73 5.50
CA ASN A 411 -12.53 -4.59 6.66
C ASN A 411 -13.14 -3.95 7.92
N TYR A 412 -12.81 -2.68 8.19
CA TYR A 412 -13.39 -1.93 9.31
C TYR A 412 -14.91 -1.86 9.23
N PHE A 413 -15.46 -1.63 8.04
CA PHE A 413 -16.90 -1.53 7.85
C PHE A 413 -17.62 -2.82 8.25
N LEU A 414 -17.17 -3.99 7.78
CA LEU A 414 -17.76 -5.28 8.20
C LEU A 414 -17.47 -5.60 9.67
N PHE A 415 -16.28 -5.30 10.18
CA PHE A 415 -15.95 -5.50 11.58
C PHE A 415 -16.91 -4.71 12.49
N PHE A 416 -17.11 -3.42 12.24
CA PHE A 416 -18.01 -2.59 13.04
C PHE A 416 -19.49 -2.94 12.85
N LEU A 417 -19.89 -3.45 11.68
CA LEU A 417 -21.24 -4.01 11.48
C LEU A 417 -21.47 -5.26 12.34
N VAL A 418 -20.52 -6.19 12.35
CA VAL A 418 -20.59 -7.41 13.17
C VAL A 418 -20.53 -7.06 14.66
N LEU A 419 -19.66 -6.13 15.05
CA LEU A 419 -19.57 -5.61 16.41
C LEU A 419 -20.88 -4.94 16.84
N GLY A 420 -21.54 -4.20 15.94
CA GLY A 420 -22.83 -3.59 16.16
C GLY A 420 -23.94 -4.63 16.36
N TYR A 421 -23.91 -5.71 15.60
CA TYR A 421 -24.85 -6.83 15.79
C TYR A 421 -24.62 -7.54 17.14
N ILE A 422 -23.36 -7.78 17.51
CA ILE A 422 -23.02 -8.30 18.85
C ILE A 422 -23.53 -7.36 19.93
N ASN A 423 -23.34 -6.05 19.77
CA ASN A 423 -23.86 -5.03 20.67
C ASN A 423 -25.39 -5.12 20.81
N PHE A 424 -26.11 -5.28 19.70
CA PHE A 424 -27.58 -5.44 19.72
C PHE A 424 -28.02 -6.70 20.49
N LEU A 425 -27.33 -7.83 20.31
CA LEU A 425 -27.61 -9.07 21.04
C LEU A 425 -27.45 -8.91 22.57
N LEU A 426 -26.69 -7.91 23.03
CA LEU A 426 -26.59 -7.58 24.46
C LEU A 426 -27.92 -7.12 25.05
N PHE A 427 -28.76 -6.42 24.28
CA PHE A 427 -29.96 -5.70 24.76
C PHE A 427 -31.28 -6.34 24.35
N LYS A 428 -31.27 -7.48 23.62
CA LYS A 428 -32.47 -8.15 23.10
C LYS A 428 -33.55 -8.46 24.16
N LYS A 429 -33.22 -8.44 25.46
CA LYS A 429 -34.15 -8.71 26.58
C LYS A 429 -34.72 -7.45 27.27
N ASP A 430 -34.14 -6.26 27.07
CA ASP A 430 -34.48 -5.04 27.83
C ASP A 430 -35.32 -4.02 27.02
N GLN A 431 -35.89 -4.43 25.88
CA GLN A 431 -36.88 -3.63 25.17
C GLN A 431 -38.29 -4.03 25.64
N ALA A 432 -38.66 -3.62 26.85
CA ALA A 432 -40.07 -3.40 27.15
C ALA A 432 -40.64 -2.43 26.10
N GLU A 433 -41.91 -2.56 25.73
CA GLU A 433 -42.60 -1.65 24.82
C GLU A 433 -42.28 -0.21 25.22
N ILE A 434 -41.46 0.44 24.40
CA ILE A 434 -41.01 1.81 24.67
C ILE A 434 -42.26 2.66 24.50
N PRO A 435 -42.70 3.41 25.53
CA PRO A 435 -43.86 4.28 25.40
C PRO A 435 -43.62 5.21 24.21
N VAL A 436 -44.59 5.28 23.30
CA VAL A 436 -44.56 6.25 22.20
C VAL A 436 -44.44 7.62 22.88
N SER A 437 -43.28 8.26 22.73
CA SER A 437 -43.09 9.61 23.21
C SER A 437 -44.16 10.49 22.54
N GLY A 438 -44.87 11.27 23.36
CA GLY A 438 -45.88 12.22 22.89
C GLY A 438 -45.31 13.18 21.83
N PRO A 439 -46.15 14.00 21.17
CA PRO A 439 -45.73 14.83 20.04
C PRO A 439 -44.58 15.75 20.45
N ALA A 440 -43.35 15.35 20.09
CA ALA A 440 -42.16 16.14 20.32
C ALA A 440 -42.14 17.28 19.29
N GLN A 441 -41.95 18.51 19.77
CA GLN A 441 -41.81 19.66 18.89
C GLN A 441 -40.61 19.44 17.96
N SER A 442 -40.81 19.69 16.67
CA SER A 442 -39.71 19.69 15.71
C SER A 442 -38.67 20.72 16.13
N PRO A 443 -37.36 20.44 15.98
CA PRO A 443 -36.33 21.45 16.12
C PRO A 443 -36.63 22.61 15.17
N SER A 444 -36.23 23.83 15.56
CA SER A 444 -36.49 25.03 14.75
C SER A 444 -35.88 24.87 13.35
N LEU A 445 -36.57 25.40 12.33
CA LEU A 445 -36.07 25.38 10.95
C LEU A 445 -34.68 26.03 10.88
N PHE A 446 -34.46 27.07 11.68
CA PHE A 446 -33.18 27.74 11.85
C PHE A 446 -32.04 26.78 12.27
N LEU A 447 -32.24 25.95 13.29
CA LEU A 447 -31.22 24.97 13.72
C LEU A 447 -30.93 23.95 12.62
N ILE A 448 -31.97 23.45 11.94
CA ILE A 448 -31.84 22.50 10.84
C ILE A 448 -31.02 23.13 9.71
N SER A 449 -31.34 24.36 9.31
CA SER A 449 -30.62 25.10 8.27
C SER A 449 -29.15 25.31 8.63
N ILE A 450 -28.84 25.70 9.88
CA ILE A 450 -27.46 25.87 10.32
C ILE A 450 -26.67 24.56 10.23
N LEU A 451 -27.23 23.45 10.72
CA LEU A 451 -26.55 22.16 10.68
C LEU A 451 -26.34 21.69 9.24
N LEU A 452 -27.30 21.91 8.35
CA LEU A 452 -27.18 21.58 6.92
C LEU A 452 -26.14 22.43 6.18
N ILE A 453 -26.06 23.73 6.50
CA ILE A 453 -25.02 24.61 5.94
C ILE A 453 -23.64 24.21 6.45
N LEU A 454 -23.51 23.93 7.75
CA LEU A 454 -22.26 23.50 8.36
C LEU A 454 -21.77 22.17 7.77
N VAL A 455 -22.65 21.17 7.64
CA VAL A 455 -22.27 19.88 7.04
C VAL A 455 -21.92 20.02 5.57
N ALA A 456 -22.63 20.85 4.80
CA ALA A 456 -22.30 21.10 3.40
C ALA A 456 -20.91 21.76 3.26
N PHE A 457 -20.58 22.70 4.15
CA PHE A 457 -19.25 23.29 4.21
C PHE A 457 -18.18 22.24 4.55
N ILE A 458 -18.38 21.42 5.58
CA ILE A 458 -17.45 20.36 5.98
C ILE A 458 -17.24 19.39 4.82
N VAL A 459 -18.32 18.82 4.26
CA VAL A 459 -18.30 17.90 3.10
C VAL A 459 -17.49 18.51 1.95
N TYR A 460 -17.72 19.79 1.65
CA TYR A 460 -17.03 20.45 0.55
C TYR A 460 -15.51 20.53 0.81
N GLN A 461 -15.11 20.93 2.02
CA GLN A 461 -13.69 21.10 2.38
C GLN A 461 -12.94 19.76 2.53
N THR A 462 -13.57 18.77 3.16
CA THR A 462 -12.89 17.53 3.59
C THR A 462 -13.06 16.36 2.63
N ASN A 463 -14.03 16.42 1.71
CA ASN A 463 -14.36 15.32 0.82
C ASN A 463 -14.37 15.75 -0.66
N ILE A 464 -15.11 16.81 -1.04
CA ILE A 464 -15.25 17.21 -2.45
C ILE A 464 -13.95 17.83 -3.00
N LYS A 465 -13.31 18.75 -2.28
CA LYS A 465 -12.03 19.35 -2.69
C LYS A 465 -10.93 18.28 -2.89
N PRO A 466 -10.66 17.38 -1.93
CA PRO A 466 -9.71 16.28 -2.14
C PRO A 466 -10.07 15.40 -3.34
N ALA A 467 -11.36 15.10 -3.56
CA ALA A 467 -11.78 14.27 -4.69
C ALA A 467 -11.50 14.95 -6.06
N ARG A 468 -11.72 16.27 -6.16
CA ARG A 468 -11.40 17.05 -7.36
C ARG A 468 -9.89 17.15 -7.59
N ALA A 469 -9.12 17.41 -6.54
CA ALA A 469 -7.66 17.44 -6.60
C ALA A 469 -7.09 16.09 -7.06
N ASN A 470 -7.60 15.00 -6.52
CA ASN A 470 -7.23 13.63 -6.90
C ASN A 470 -7.54 13.35 -8.36
N PHE A 471 -8.76 13.68 -8.82
CA PHE A 471 -9.14 13.55 -10.23
C PHE A 471 -8.21 14.33 -11.17
N ALA A 472 -7.94 15.60 -10.87
CA ALA A 472 -7.04 16.44 -11.66
C ALA A 472 -5.62 15.85 -11.71
N CYS A 473 -5.10 15.37 -10.58
CA CYS A 473 -3.81 14.68 -10.51
C CYS A 473 -3.78 13.40 -11.37
N THR A 474 -4.84 12.59 -11.37
CA THR A 474 -4.91 11.41 -12.26
C THR A 474 -4.93 11.81 -13.73
N ARG A 475 -5.61 12.90 -14.09
CA ARG A 475 -5.54 13.44 -15.46
C ARG A 475 -4.13 13.94 -15.81
N ALA A 476 -3.39 14.48 -14.86
CA ALA A 476 -2.00 14.86 -15.04
C ALA A 476 -1.11 13.66 -15.35
N ILE A 477 -1.23 12.58 -14.57
CA ILE A 477 -0.49 11.33 -14.76
C ILE A 477 -0.77 10.73 -16.15
N ILE A 478 -2.04 10.62 -16.53
CA ILE A 478 -2.44 10.07 -17.84
C ILE A 478 -1.91 10.93 -18.99
N ALA A 479 -1.99 12.26 -18.88
CA ALA A 479 -1.43 13.16 -19.89
C ALA A 479 0.08 12.99 -20.03
N GLY A 480 0.80 12.83 -18.92
CA GLY A 480 2.25 12.61 -18.90
C GLY A 480 2.64 11.28 -19.53
N GLN A 481 1.93 10.19 -19.20
CA GLN A 481 2.11 8.88 -19.83
C GLN A 481 1.79 8.90 -21.33
N GLY A 482 0.82 9.72 -21.75
CA GLY A 482 0.51 9.96 -23.16
C GLY A 482 1.48 10.89 -23.89
N GLY A 483 2.60 11.30 -23.26
CA GLY A 483 3.62 12.15 -23.87
C GLY A 483 3.30 13.64 -23.90
N ASN A 484 2.17 14.08 -23.32
CA ASN A 484 1.78 15.50 -23.28
C ASN A 484 2.22 16.15 -21.96
N ALA A 485 3.49 16.55 -21.91
CA ALA A 485 4.10 17.12 -20.71
C ALA A 485 3.44 18.45 -20.26
N GLN A 486 3.06 19.32 -21.20
CA GLN A 486 2.42 20.60 -20.86
C GLN A 486 1.06 20.38 -20.20
N ARG A 487 0.20 19.55 -20.79
CA ARG A 487 -1.11 19.22 -20.21
C ARG A 487 -0.98 18.55 -18.85
N ALA A 488 0.05 17.72 -18.67
CA ALA A 488 0.33 17.10 -17.38
C ALA A 488 0.69 18.16 -16.33
N TYR A 489 1.59 19.08 -16.66
CA TYR A 489 1.94 20.21 -15.81
C TYR A 489 0.72 21.04 -15.41
N ASP A 490 -0.09 21.48 -16.38
CA ASP A 490 -1.29 22.29 -16.12
C ASP A 490 -2.27 21.58 -15.16
N LYS A 491 -2.41 20.26 -15.30
CA LYS A 491 -3.27 19.46 -14.43
C LYS A 491 -2.70 19.23 -13.04
N TYR A 492 -1.37 19.16 -12.88
CA TYR A 492 -0.75 19.17 -11.56
C TYR A 492 -0.94 20.52 -10.85
N VAL A 493 -0.80 21.63 -11.58
CA VAL A 493 -1.07 22.98 -11.06
C VAL A 493 -2.54 23.11 -10.63
N GLU A 494 -3.49 22.66 -11.48
CA GLU A 494 -4.91 22.61 -11.13
C GLU A 494 -5.16 21.79 -9.85
N ALA A 495 -4.56 20.60 -9.76
CA ALA A 495 -4.71 19.71 -8.60
C ALA A 495 -4.26 20.38 -7.29
N LEU A 496 -3.14 21.10 -7.32
CA LEU A 496 -2.58 21.80 -6.15
C LEU A 496 -3.38 23.06 -5.79
N ASN A 497 -3.96 23.76 -6.77
CA ASN A 497 -4.78 24.96 -6.55
C ASN A 497 -6.07 24.70 -5.76
N TYR A 498 -6.54 23.46 -5.70
CA TYR A 498 -7.66 23.11 -4.81
C TYR A 498 -7.34 23.30 -3.32
N ASN A 499 -6.05 23.42 -2.94
CA ASN A 499 -5.59 23.62 -1.56
C ASN A 499 -6.25 22.61 -0.60
N THR A 500 -6.21 21.35 -1.00
CA THR A 500 -6.88 20.26 -0.27
C THR A 500 -6.21 19.99 1.08
N PRO A 501 -6.98 19.76 2.15
CA PRO A 501 -6.42 19.39 3.44
C PRO A 501 -5.93 17.94 3.48
N GLN A 502 -6.23 17.10 2.48
CA GLN A 502 -5.73 15.72 2.39
C GLN A 502 -5.28 15.42 0.95
N GLY A 503 -4.18 14.70 0.77
CA GLY A 503 -3.70 14.28 -0.55
C GLY A 503 -2.70 15.21 -1.23
N ALA A 504 -2.44 16.40 -0.67
CA ALA A 504 -1.49 17.35 -1.24
C ALA A 504 -0.07 16.78 -1.27
N TYR A 505 0.31 15.98 -0.26
CA TYR A 505 1.60 15.31 -0.19
C TYR A 505 1.86 14.44 -1.42
N GLU A 506 0.91 13.55 -1.72
CA GLU A 506 1.01 12.60 -2.83
C GLU A 506 0.99 13.31 -4.19
N ILE A 507 0.19 14.36 -4.35
CA ILE A 507 0.16 15.15 -5.59
C ILE A 507 1.52 15.80 -5.84
N ARG A 508 2.13 16.42 -4.83
CA ARG A 508 3.48 17.03 -4.93
C ARG A 508 4.55 15.99 -5.23
N HIS A 509 4.47 14.83 -4.56
CA HIS A 509 5.38 13.72 -4.83
C HIS A 509 5.27 13.24 -6.29
N LYS A 510 4.04 13.05 -6.81
CA LYS A 510 3.84 12.68 -8.22
C LYS A 510 4.31 13.75 -9.20
N LEU A 511 4.14 15.04 -8.87
CA LEU A 511 4.70 16.16 -9.63
C LEU A 511 6.23 16.10 -9.64
N ALA A 512 6.89 15.85 -8.52
CA ALA A 512 8.35 15.73 -8.45
C ALA A 512 8.87 14.56 -9.29
N THR A 513 8.26 13.38 -9.19
CA THR A 513 8.61 12.22 -10.04
C THR A 513 8.42 12.55 -11.53
N PHE A 514 7.29 13.16 -11.88
CA PHE A 514 7.01 13.58 -13.25
C PHE A 514 8.04 14.60 -13.76
N ALA A 515 8.40 15.60 -12.96
CA ALA A 515 9.36 16.63 -13.31
C ALA A 515 10.76 16.05 -13.57
N ILE A 516 11.22 15.13 -12.72
CA ILE A 516 12.48 14.40 -12.90
C ILE A 516 12.44 13.59 -14.20
N GLN A 517 11.41 12.76 -14.39
CA GLN A 517 11.30 11.88 -15.55
C GLN A 517 11.26 12.65 -16.88
N VAL A 518 10.48 13.73 -16.95
CA VAL A 518 10.39 14.57 -18.16
C VAL A 518 11.72 15.27 -18.44
N SER A 519 12.37 15.82 -17.41
CA SER A 519 13.64 16.53 -17.58
C SER A 519 14.76 15.59 -18.03
N GLU A 520 14.84 14.39 -17.45
CA GLU A 520 15.81 13.36 -17.86
C GLU A 520 15.56 12.89 -19.30
N SER A 521 14.29 12.67 -19.67
CA SER A 521 13.93 12.26 -21.04
C SER A 521 14.24 13.35 -22.08
N GLN A 522 13.96 14.62 -21.77
CA GLN A 522 14.31 15.75 -22.63
C GLN A 522 15.82 15.88 -22.80
N ARG A 523 16.58 15.81 -21.70
CA ARG A 523 18.04 15.84 -21.71
C ARG A 523 18.62 14.72 -22.57
N GLN A 524 18.09 13.51 -22.46
CA GLN A 524 18.55 12.36 -23.27
C GLN A 524 18.28 12.56 -24.77
N LYS A 525 17.11 13.11 -25.14
CA LYS A 525 16.72 13.27 -26.55
C LYS A 525 17.36 14.49 -27.22
N ASN A 526 17.42 15.61 -26.51
CA ASN A 526 17.73 16.91 -27.08
C ASN A 526 19.07 17.47 -26.59
N GLY A 527 19.75 16.80 -25.66
CA GLY A 527 20.92 17.34 -24.94
C GLY A 527 20.58 18.42 -23.91
N ASP A 528 19.32 18.86 -23.84
CA ASP A 528 18.86 19.92 -22.94
C ASP A 528 17.40 19.75 -22.48
N PHE A 529 17.00 20.46 -21.42
CA PHE A 529 15.64 20.49 -20.88
C PHE A 529 15.29 21.85 -20.27
N ASN A 530 13.99 22.15 -20.13
CA ASN A 530 13.51 23.38 -19.50
C ASN A 530 13.53 23.27 -17.96
N PRO A 531 14.29 24.13 -17.24
CA PRO A 531 14.44 24.04 -15.78
C PRO A 531 13.20 24.50 -14.98
N GLU A 532 12.26 25.25 -15.57
CA GLU A 532 11.13 25.85 -14.84
C GLU A 532 10.21 24.80 -14.21
N LEU A 533 10.03 23.64 -14.87
CA LEU A 533 9.25 22.53 -14.32
C LEU A 533 9.88 21.99 -13.02
N LEU A 534 11.22 21.83 -13.00
CA LEU A 534 11.94 21.39 -11.80
C LEU A 534 11.86 22.46 -10.70
N ARG A 535 12.06 23.74 -11.03
CA ARG A 535 11.97 24.84 -10.05
C ARG A 535 10.60 24.90 -9.38
N TYR A 536 9.53 24.76 -10.16
CA TYR A 536 8.17 24.70 -9.63
C TYR A 536 7.96 23.45 -8.76
N ALA A 537 8.40 22.29 -9.23
CA ALA A 537 8.28 21.04 -8.47
C ALA A 537 9.09 21.07 -7.16
N ILE A 538 10.27 21.70 -7.13
CA ILE A 538 11.06 21.92 -5.90
C ILE A 538 10.25 22.75 -4.91
N LYS A 539 9.77 23.93 -5.31
CA LYS A 539 8.97 24.82 -4.45
C LYS A 539 7.75 24.13 -3.87
N GLU A 540 7.05 23.33 -4.67
CA GLU A 540 5.89 22.58 -4.20
C GLU A 540 6.29 21.40 -3.29
N THR A 541 7.43 20.76 -3.54
CA THR A 541 7.94 19.64 -2.72
C THR A 541 8.48 20.11 -1.37
N GLU A 542 9.08 21.30 -1.30
CA GLU A 542 9.51 21.93 -0.03
C GLU A 542 8.34 22.11 0.94
N LYS A 543 7.11 22.37 0.45
CA LYS A 543 5.92 22.39 1.30
C LYS A 543 5.58 21.03 1.93
N ASN A 544 6.11 19.92 1.41
CA ASN A 544 6.04 18.62 2.09
C ASN A 544 7.08 18.52 3.20
N ILE A 545 8.28 19.08 3.01
CA ILE A 545 9.31 19.17 4.06
C ILE A 545 8.77 19.95 5.26
N ASP A 546 8.16 21.12 5.03
CA ASP A 546 7.59 21.94 6.09
C ASP A 546 6.53 21.20 6.92
N LYS A 547 5.74 20.35 6.26
CA LYS A 547 4.62 19.64 6.88
C LYS A 547 5.00 18.29 7.47
N TYR A 548 6.07 17.69 6.97
CA TYR A 548 6.56 16.37 7.35
C TYR A 548 8.09 16.40 7.49
N PRO A 549 8.63 17.14 8.47
CA PRO A 549 10.07 17.40 8.56
C PRO A 549 10.90 16.14 8.85
N LEU A 550 10.27 15.08 9.36
CA LEU A 550 10.89 13.78 9.65
C LEU A 550 10.81 12.80 8.47
N ASP A 551 10.13 13.17 7.37
CA ASP A 551 10.10 12.36 6.15
C ASP A 551 11.36 12.60 5.33
N THR A 552 12.17 11.58 5.07
CA THR A 552 13.38 11.73 4.26
C THR A 552 13.09 11.84 2.76
N THR A 553 11.92 11.42 2.32
CA THR A 553 11.56 11.32 0.90
C THR A 553 11.57 12.68 0.20
N PRO A 554 10.88 13.72 0.70
CA PRO A 554 10.86 15.02 0.03
C PRO A 554 12.26 15.63 -0.10
N TYR A 555 13.13 15.47 0.90
CA TYR A 555 14.52 15.94 0.84
C TYR A 555 15.29 15.25 -0.29
N LEU A 556 15.14 13.93 -0.46
CA LEU A 556 15.78 13.20 -1.55
C LEU A 556 15.31 13.66 -2.93
N TYR A 557 14.01 13.92 -3.09
CA TYR A 557 13.47 14.38 -4.37
C TYR A 557 13.91 15.82 -4.68
N VAL A 558 13.93 16.71 -3.69
CA VAL A 558 14.46 18.07 -3.86
C VAL A 558 15.96 18.03 -4.19
N GLY A 559 16.73 17.23 -3.46
CA GLY A 559 18.14 16.99 -3.75
C GLY A 559 18.36 16.49 -5.18
N ARG A 560 17.63 15.47 -5.60
CA ARG A 560 17.69 14.91 -6.97
C ARG A 560 17.35 15.94 -8.03
N MET A 561 16.32 16.75 -7.83
CA MET A 561 15.97 17.82 -8.77
C MET A 561 17.07 18.89 -8.85
N HIS A 562 17.74 19.20 -7.73
CA HIS A 562 18.90 20.07 -7.73
C HIS A 562 20.12 19.47 -8.44
N ILE A 563 20.36 18.15 -8.35
CA ILE A 563 21.41 17.47 -9.15
C ILE A 563 21.19 17.71 -10.64
N LEU A 564 19.94 17.58 -11.12
CA LEU A 564 19.62 17.84 -12.53
C LEU A 564 19.87 19.30 -12.93
N LEU A 565 19.78 20.24 -11.99
CA LEU A 565 19.96 21.67 -12.21
C LEU A 565 21.42 22.16 -12.08
N ILE A 566 22.40 21.29 -11.78
CA ILE A 566 23.81 21.71 -11.59
C ILE A 566 24.36 22.54 -12.76
N ASN A 567 24.02 22.19 -14.00
CA ASN A 567 24.46 22.89 -15.20
C ASN A 567 23.54 24.06 -15.61
N LYS A 568 22.48 24.34 -14.83
CA LYS A 568 21.44 25.34 -15.13
C LYS A 568 21.39 26.47 -14.09
N ASP A 569 21.64 26.13 -12.83
CA ASP A 569 21.48 27.02 -11.69
C ASP A 569 22.78 27.07 -10.88
N SER A 570 23.30 28.28 -10.66
CA SER A 570 24.44 28.47 -9.76
C SER A 570 24.11 27.99 -8.35
N GLY A 571 25.05 27.28 -7.72
CA GLY A 571 24.88 26.72 -6.38
C GLY A 571 23.84 25.59 -6.26
N ALA A 572 23.34 25.04 -7.37
CA ALA A 572 22.41 23.90 -7.31
C ALA A 572 23.06 22.65 -6.69
N GLY A 573 24.35 22.39 -6.94
CA GLY A 573 25.05 21.26 -6.33
C GLY A 573 25.16 21.38 -4.80
N ASN A 574 25.58 22.55 -4.30
CA ASN A 574 25.54 22.85 -2.85
C ASN A 574 24.14 22.66 -2.23
N ARG A 575 23.08 23.10 -2.92
CA ARG A 575 21.69 22.86 -2.46
C ARG A 575 21.34 21.38 -2.48
N ALA A 576 21.75 20.63 -3.50
CA ALA A 576 21.54 19.19 -3.57
C ALA A 576 22.16 18.49 -2.37
N GLU A 577 23.43 18.77 -2.07
CA GLU A 577 24.14 18.22 -0.92
C GLU A 577 23.50 18.65 0.40
N GLU A 578 23.07 19.90 0.55
CA GLU A 578 22.38 20.37 1.76
C GLU A 578 21.12 19.54 2.05
N TYR A 579 20.24 19.37 1.05
CA TYR A 579 19.01 18.60 1.21
C TYR A 579 19.29 17.12 1.47
N ILE A 580 20.27 16.53 0.78
CA ILE A 580 20.63 15.12 0.99
C ILE A 580 21.25 14.90 2.37
N ASN A 581 22.10 15.82 2.86
CA ASN A 581 22.66 15.75 4.21
C ASN A 581 21.58 15.87 5.30
N LYS A 582 20.53 16.67 5.07
CA LYS A 582 19.35 16.66 5.96
C LYS A 582 18.65 15.29 5.97
N ALA A 583 18.56 14.62 4.81
CA ALA A 583 18.03 13.26 4.74
C ALA A 583 18.93 12.23 5.47
N ILE A 584 20.26 12.37 5.38
CA ILE A 584 21.22 11.53 6.12
C ILE A 584 21.05 11.70 7.64
N ALA A 585 20.89 12.94 8.11
CA ALA A 585 20.67 13.22 9.53
C ALA A 585 19.40 12.54 10.11
N LEU A 586 18.42 12.27 9.25
CA LEU A 586 17.17 11.59 9.62
C LEU A 586 17.25 10.05 9.45
N ASN A 587 18.01 9.57 8.47
CA ASN A 587 18.16 8.14 8.17
C ASN A 587 19.53 7.86 7.51
N ASP A 588 20.57 7.66 8.32
CA ASP A 588 21.92 7.34 7.84
C ASP A 588 22.08 5.87 7.41
N LYS A 589 21.08 5.02 7.66
CA LYS A 589 21.11 3.58 7.37
C LYS A 589 20.56 3.21 6.01
N ASN A 590 19.94 4.16 5.29
CA ASN A 590 19.39 3.89 3.98
C ASN A 590 20.45 4.07 2.89
N PRO A 591 20.90 3.00 2.21
CA PRO A 591 21.94 3.10 1.19
C PRO A 591 21.55 4.03 0.03
N ARG A 592 20.25 4.18 -0.25
CA ARG A 592 19.75 5.10 -1.27
C ARG A 592 20.18 6.55 -1.01
N ILE A 593 20.22 6.97 0.25
CA ILE A 593 20.51 8.37 0.59
C ILE A 593 21.99 8.68 0.27
N TRP A 594 22.90 7.79 0.67
CA TRP A 594 24.32 7.86 0.34
C TRP A 594 24.57 7.77 -1.17
N TYR A 595 23.80 6.94 -1.87
CA TYR A 595 23.82 6.87 -3.33
C TYR A 595 23.44 8.21 -3.99
N GLU A 596 22.40 8.91 -3.52
CA GLU A 596 22.06 10.23 -4.06
C GLU A 596 23.14 11.28 -3.75
N LEU A 597 23.78 11.22 -2.57
CA LEU A 597 24.90 12.09 -2.23
C LEU A 597 26.10 11.86 -3.16
N GLY A 598 26.46 10.60 -3.38
CA GLY A 598 27.54 10.23 -4.29
C GLY A 598 27.30 10.71 -5.72
N GLN A 599 26.04 10.67 -6.19
CA GLN A 599 25.68 11.21 -7.50
C GLN A 599 25.78 12.74 -7.57
N ALA A 600 25.39 13.46 -6.50
CA ALA A 600 25.53 14.92 -6.44
C ALA A 600 27.01 15.31 -6.53
N GLN A 601 27.85 14.70 -5.69
CA GLN A 601 29.30 14.93 -5.65
C GLN A 601 29.98 14.56 -6.97
N MET A 602 29.59 13.44 -7.59
CA MET A 602 30.10 13.03 -8.90
C MET A 602 29.74 14.05 -9.99
N SER A 603 28.52 14.61 -9.95
CA SER A 603 28.06 15.63 -10.90
C SER A 603 28.80 16.96 -10.73
N GLU A 604 29.25 17.26 -9.51
CA GLU A 604 30.12 18.40 -9.19
C GLU A 604 31.62 18.10 -9.35
N LYS A 605 31.97 16.89 -9.83
CA LYS A 605 33.36 16.41 -9.98
C LYS A 605 34.16 16.31 -8.66
N LYS A 606 33.48 16.27 -7.51
CA LYS A 606 34.05 15.98 -6.19
C LYS A 606 34.27 14.46 -6.05
N TYR A 607 35.16 13.91 -6.89
CA TYR A 607 35.27 12.45 -7.06
C TYR A 607 35.69 11.70 -5.80
N GLN A 608 36.59 12.26 -4.99
CA GLN A 608 37.01 11.62 -3.73
C GLN A 608 35.86 11.51 -2.74
N GLU A 609 35.09 12.58 -2.55
CA GLU A 609 33.94 12.55 -1.64
C GLU A 609 32.84 11.60 -2.15
N SER A 610 32.62 11.59 -3.47
CA SER A 610 31.70 10.67 -4.13
C SER A 610 32.08 9.20 -3.93
N TYR A 611 33.38 8.87 -3.99
CA TYR A 611 33.91 7.55 -3.67
C TYR A 611 33.56 7.14 -2.23
N GLU A 612 33.77 8.01 -1.24
CA GLU A 612 33.40 7.71 0.16
C GLU A 612 31.89 7.52 0.33
N SER A 613 31.06 8.32 -0.35
CA SER A 613 29.60 8.18 -0.30
C SER A 613 29.11 6.86 -0.91
N PHE A 614 29.62 6.45 -2.07
CA PHE A 614 29.25 5.16 -2.67
C PHE A 614 29.79 3.98 -1.88
N LYS A 615 30.99 4.10 -1.32
CA LYS A 615 31.55 3.11 -0.40
C LYS A 615 30.67 2.97 0.83
N LYS A 616 30.15 4.08 1.38
CA LYS A 616 29.22 4.02 2.51
C LYS A 616 27.90 3.32 2.16
N ALA A 617 27.35 3.59 0.98
CA ALA A 617 26.16 2.88 0.49
C ALA A 617 26.42 1.37 0.37
N LEU A 618 27.61 0.98 -0.10
CA LEU A 618 28.04 -0.41 -0.21
C LEU A 618 28.22 -1.09 1.16
N GLU A 619 28.84 -0.41 2.13
CA GLU A 619 29.00 -0.91 3.51
C GLU A 619 27.66 -1.22 4.18
N LEU A 620 26.66 -0.38 3.95
CA LEU A 620 25.32 -0.56 4.51
C LEU A 620 24.60 -1.76 3.91
N ASN A 621 24.73 -1.98 2.59
CA ASN A 621 24.19 -3.17 1.95
C ASN A 621 25.06 -3.63 0.76
N PRO A 622 25.94 -4.63 0.96
CA PRO A 622 26.81 -5.13 -0.09
C PRO A 622 26.10 -6.01 -1.13
N SER A 623 24.80 -6.31 -0.94
CA SER A 623 24.02 -7.13 -1.88
C SER A 623 23.45 -6.34 -3.06
N VAL A 624 23.65 -5.03 -3.10
CA VAL A 624 23.10 -4.16 -4.15
C VAL A 624 24.12 -3.96 -5.26
N SER A 625 23.88 -4.57 -6.42
CA SER A 625 24.77 -4.48 -7.59
C SER A 625 25.00 -3.04 -8.07
N LEU A 626 23.99 -2.17 -7.91
CA LEU A 626 24.07 -0.74 -8.22
C LEU A 626 25.17 -0.03 -7.42
N SER A 627 25.34 -0.36 -6.14
CA SER A 627 26.35 0.29 -5.28
C SER A 627 27.77 -0.05 -5.76
N TRP A 628 28.01 -1.32 -6.12
CA TRP A 628 29.26 -1.76 -6.72
C TRP A 628 29.55 -1.05 -8.04
N TRP A 629 28.55 -0.92 -8.91
CA TRP A 629 28.71 -0.26 -10.21
C TRP A 629 29.21 1.18 -10.06
N PHE A 630 28.53 1.99 -9.22
CA PHE A 630 28.90 3.39 -9.07
C PHE A 630 30.20 3.59 -8.28
N LEU A 631 30.52 2.69 -7.35
CA LEU A 631 31.83 2.69 -6.69
C LEU A 631 32.95 2.46 -7.73
N GLY A 632 32.81 1.48 -8.61
CA GLY A 632 33.80 1.22 -9.66
C GLY A 632 33.93 2.36 -10.67
N VAL A 633 32.80 2.97 -11.06
CA VAL A 633 32.79 4.14 -11.96
C VAL A 633 33.53 5.33 -11.36
N VAL A 634 33.37 5.61 -10.06
CA VAL A 634 34.07 6.73 -9.41
C VAL A 634 35.51 6.37 -9.03
N ALA A 635 35.80 5.10 -8.73
CA ALA A 635 37.16 4.58 -8.49
C ALA A 635 38.11 4.92 -9.66
N LEU A 636 37.61 4.82 -10.91
CA LEU A 636 38.32 5.28 -12.10
C LEU A 636 38.75 6.76 -12.01
N GLN A 637 37.85 7.62 -11.54
CA GLN A 637 38.08 9.07 -11.49
C GLN A 637 39.07 9.48 -10.39
N VAL A 638 39.15 8.70 -9.31
CA VAL A 638 40.14 8.89 -8.23
C VAL A 638 41.46 8.16 -8.48
N GLY A 639 41.57 7.38 -9.57
CA GLY A 639 42.81 6.71 -9.98
C GLY A 639 42.99 5.29 -9.42
N HIS A 640 41.98 4.72 -8.77
CA HIS A 640 42.00 3.36 -8.22
C HIS A 640 41.57 2.35 -9.31
N TYR A 641 42.42 2.14 -10.33
CA TYR A 641 42.04 1.40 -11.53
C TYR A 641 41.75 -0.10 -11.29
N ASP A 642 42.54 -0.77 -10.45
CA ASP A 642 42.33 -2.19 -10.14
C ASP A 642 41.04 -2.42 -9.35
N GLU A 643 40.73 -1.53 -8.39
CA GLU A 643 39.45 -1.53 -7.67
C GLU A 643 38.28 -1.26 -8.63
N ALA A 644 38.45 -0.30 -9.55
CA ALA A 644 37.43 0.02 -10.54
C ALA A 644 37.03 -1.21 -11.38
N VAL A 645 38.01 -2.00 -11.84
CA VAL A 645 37.77 -3.26 -12.56
C VAL A 645 37.06 -4.27 -11.68
N TYR A 646 37.56 -4.51 -10.46
CA TYR A 646 36.96 -5.46 -9.53
C TYR A 646 35.49 -5.13 -9.24
N ASP A 647 35.19 -3.86 -8.95
CA ASP A 647 33.86 -3.41 -8.55
C ASP A 647 32.85 -3.49 -9.70
N VAL A 648 33.22 -3.07 -10.92
CA VAL A 648 32.31 -3.19 -12.07
C VAL A 648 32.07 -4.64 -12.48
N GLU A 649 33.10 -5.50 -12.41
CA GLU A 649 32.94 -6.94 -12.68
C GLU A 649 32.06 -7.61 -11.63
N LYS A 650 32.22 -7.22 -10.35
CA LYS A 650 31.37 -7.68 -9.27
C LYS A 650 29.91 -7.25 -9.48
N ALA A 651 29.68 -5.99 -9.86
CA ALA A 651 28.35 -5.49 -10.17
C ALA A 651 27.67 -6.29 -11.30
N ILE A 652 28.40 -6.54 -12.39
CA ILE A 652 27.91 -7.32 -13.54
C ILE A 652 27.62 -8.76 -13.14
N ALA A 653 28.50 -9.40 -12.37
CA ALA A 653 28.29 -10.76 -11.86
C ALA A 653 27.06 -10.87 -10.93
N MET A 654 26.73 -9.78 -10.22
CA MET A 654 25.53 -9.66 -9.40
C MET A 654 24.27 -9.23 -10.19
N GLY A 655 24.37 -9.17 -11.52
CA GLY A 655 23.23 -8.94 -12.41
C GLY A 655 22.97 -7.48 -12.81
N TYR A 656 23.90 -6.56 -12.52
CA TYR A 656 23.80 -5.21 -13.09
C TYR A 656 23.91 -5.27 -14.61
N SER A 657 22.88 -4.80 -15.33
CA SER A 657 22.81 -4.88 -16.79
C SER A 657 22.43 -3.59 -17.49
N ASP A 658 22.13 -2.53 -16.73
CA ASP A 658 21.73 -1.22 -17.29
C ASP A 658 22.80 -0.60 -18.19
N TYR A 659 24.08 -0.90 -17.95
CA TYR A 659 25.19 -0.43 -18.79
C TYR A 659 25.05 -0.81 -20.26
N LYS A 660 24.38 -1.93 -20.57
CA LYS A 660 24.28 -2.43 -21.96
C LYS A 660 23.50 -1.51 -22.87
N ASN A 661 22.57 -0.73 -22.32
CA ASN A 661 21.69 0.16 -23.07
C ASN A 661 22.06 1.65 -22.85
N SER A 662 23.30 1.92 -22.43
CA SER A 662 23.77 3.26 -22.10
C SER A 662 25.15 3.47 -22.69
N ILE A 663 25.24 4.24 -23.77
CA ILE A 663 26.52 4.60 -24.40
C ILE A 663 27.46 5.24 -23.37
N ALA A 664 26.95 6.09 -22.48
CA ALA A 664 27.75 6.71 -21.43
C ALA A 664 28.39 5.67 -20.49
N ASP A 665 27.65 4.62 -20.14
CA ASP A 665 28.14 3.54 -19.28
C ASP A 665 29.09 2.58 -20.01
N LEU A 666 28.82 2.28 -21.28
CA LEU A 666 29.77 1.54 -22.13
C LEU A 666 31.10 2.28 -22.26
N MET A 667 31.07 3.60 -22.44
CA MET A 667 32.29 4.41 -22.52
C MET A 667 33.02 4.52 -21.18
N ARG A 668 32.32 4.46 -20.04
CA ARG A 668 32.96 4.32 -18.73
C ARG A 668 33.72 3.00 -18.63
N LEU A 669 33.11 1.88 -19.04
CA LEU A 669 33.77 0.57 -19.05
C LEU A 669 34.98 0.54 -19.98
N VAL A 670 34.86 1.07 -21.19
CA VAL A 670 35.99 1.22 -22.11
C VAL A 670 37.14 1.96 -21.43
N ASN A 671 36.87 3.11 -20.80
CA ASN A 671 37.91 3.88 -20.12
C ASN A 671 38.56 3.10 -18.96
N ILE A 672 37.76 2.41 -18.13
CA ILE A 672 38.27 1.54 -17.05
C ILE A 672 39.25 0.50 -17.61
N TYR A 673 38.83 -0.25 -18.63
CA TYR A 673 39.65 -1.32 -19.20
C TYR A 673 40.83 -0.83 -20.03
N GLU A 674 40.74 0.35 -20.65
CA GLU A 674 41.88 1.01 -21.30
C GLU A 674 42.96 1.38 -20.29
N LYS A 675 42.59 1.87 -19.09
CA LYS A 675 43.56 2.25 -18.04
C LYS A 675 44.35 1.07 -17.50
N VAL A 676 43.74 -0.11 -17.40
CA VAL A 676 44.42 -1.35 -16.99
C VAL A 676 45.01 -2.14 -18.16
N GLY A 677 44.89 -1.64 -19.40
CA GLY A 677 45.43 -2.28 -20.59
C GLY A 677 44.71 -3.57 -21.03
N ASN A 678 43.49 -3.82 -20.58
CA ASN A 678 42.70 -4.99 -20.96
C ASN A 678 41.98 -4.76 -22.31
N ILE A 679 42.76 -4.80 -23.40
CA ILE A 679 42.27 -4.53 -24.75
C ILE A 679 41.15 -5.49 -25.21
N PRO A 680 41.14 -6.80 -24.87
CA PRO A 680 40.01 -7.67 -25.22
C PRO A 680 38.66 -7.16 -24.69
N LYS A 681 38.61 -6.67 -23.45
CA LYS A 681 37.40 -6.07 -22.88
C LYS A 681 37.03 -4.74 -23.53
N VAL A 682 38.02 -3.92 -23.86
CA VAL A 682 37.81 -2.68 -24.62
C VAL A 682 37.10 -2.95 -25.95
N THR A 683 37.58 -3.95 -26.71
CA THR A 683 36.97 -4.41 -27.96
C THR A 683 35.53 -4.90 -27.75
N GLU A 684 35.28 -5.70 -26.70
CA GLU A 684 33.94 -6.20 -26.35
C GLU A 684 32.93 -5.05 -26.16
N TYR A 685 33.29 -4.02 -25.38
CA TYR A 685 32.39 -2.90 -25.09
C TYR A 685 32.21 -1.93 -26.26
N TYR A 686 33.23 -1.75 -27.12
CA TYR A 686 33.05 -1.00 -28.37
C TYR A 686 32.10 -1.72 -29.33
N LEU A 687 32.14 -3.06 -29.41
CA LEU A 687 31.18 -3.83 -30.21
C LEU A 687 29.74 -3.65 -29.69
N LEU A 688 29.54 -3.62 -28.37
CA LEU A 688 28.24 -3.30 -27.78
C LEU A 688 27.80 -1.85 -28.08
N ALA A 689 28.73 -0.88 -28.01
CA ALA A 689 28.43 0.51 -28.34
C ALA A 689 28.04 0.71 -29.81
N ILE A 690 28.69 -0.03 -30.72
CA ILE A 690 28.34 -0.06 -32.15
C ILE A 690 26.97 -0.71 -32.37
N ALA A 691 26.64 -1.78 -31.64
CA ALA A 691 25.32 -2.41 -31.75
C ALA A 691 24.19 -1.44 -31.35
N GLU A 692 24.44 -0.57 -30.36
CA GLU A 692 23.49 0.45 -29.90
C GLU A 692 23.44 1.67 -30.83
N GLN A 693 24.58 2.11 -31.37
CA GLN A 693 24.68 3.25 -32.30
C GLN A 693 25.54 2.90 -33.53
N PRO A 694 24.98 2.13 -34.50
CA PRO A 694 25.73 1.66 -35.66
C PRO A 694 26.12 2.80 -36.63
N GLY A 695 25.50 3.98 -36.50
CA GLY A 695 25.82 5.15 -37.31
C GLY A 695 26.91 6.06 -36.75
N ASN A 696 27.60 5.68 -35.66
CA ASN A 696 28.64 6.51 -35.07
C ASN A 696 30.04 6.08 -35.57
N PRO A 697 30.66 6.80 -36.54
CA PRO A 697 31.93 6.39 -37.14
C PRO A 697 33.09 6.38 -36.14
N GLN A 698 33.01 7.17 -35.06
CA GLN A 698 34.04 7.22 -34.03
C GLN A 698 34.21 5.87 -33.31
N PHE A 699 33.13 5.14 -33.08
CA PHE A 699 33.23 3.81 -32.43
C PHE A 699 33.95 2.79 -33.30
N TYR A 700 33.77 2.86 -34.61
CA TYR A 700 34.48 2.02 -35.57
C TYR A 700 35.98 2.39 -35.63
N ALA A 701 36.30 3.69 -35.65
CA ALA A 701 37.69 4.15 -35.62
C ALA A 701 38.41 3.71 -34.32
N SER A 702 37.76 3.88 -33.16
CA SER A 702 38.32 3.46 -31.87
C SER A 702 38.47 1.93 -31.77
N LEU A 703 37.50 1.16 -32.29
CA LEU A 703 37.58 -0.30 -32.35
C LEU A 703 38.71 -0.78 -33.28
N ALA A 704 38.93 -0.10 -34.41
CA ALA A 704 40.06 -0.39 -35.30
C ALA A 704 41.41 -0.22 -34.59
N ALA A 705 41.56 0.87 -33.82
CA ALA A 705 42.74 1.10 -33.00
C ALA A 705 42.92 0.02 -31.92
N ALA A 706 41.83 -0.43 -31.30
CA ALA A 706 41.86 -1.54 -30.33
C ALA A 706 42.31 -2.86 -30.98
N TYR A 707 41.81 -3.21 -32.17
CA TYR A 707 42.24 -4.41 -32.90
C TYR A 707 43.72 -4.38 -33.30
N ALA A 708 44.24 -3.21 -33.69
CA ALA A 708 45.65 -3.07 -33.99
C ALA A 708 46.52 -3.32 -32.74
N LYS A 709 46.09 -2.88 -31.55
CA LYS A 709 46.78 -3.15 -30.28
C LYS A 709 46.76 -4.64 -29.90
N THR A 710 45.76 -5.42 -30.32
CA THR A 710 45.71 -6.87 -30.11
C THR A 710 46.40 -7.68 -31.22
N GLY A 711 46.98 -7.02 -32.23
CA GLY A 711 47.65 -7.65 -33.37
C GLY A 711 46.71 -8.21 -34.45
N ASP A 712 45.40 -7.90 -34.38
CA ASP A 712 44.38 -8.39 -35.32
C ASP A 712 44.23 -7.41 -36.49
N TYR A 713 45.34 -7.21 -37.24
CA TYR A 713 45.48 -6.11 -38.21
C TYR A 713 44.48 -6.16 -39.37
N ASN A 714 44.03 -7.37 -39.76
CA ASN A 714 42.99 -7.53 -40.78
C ASN A 714 41.65 -6.92 -40.34
N LYS A 715 41.22 -7.20 -39.09
CA LYS A 715 40.01 -6.61 -38.52
C LYS A 715 40.19 -5.12 -38.26
N ALA A 716 41.38 -4.68 -37.85
CA ALA A 716 41.69 -3.27 -37.68
C ALA A 716 41.47 -2.50 -38.99
N LYS A 717 41.99 -3.01 -40.12
CA LYS A 717 41.80 -2.41 -41.44
C LYS A 717 40.34 -2.42 -41.88
N GLU A 718 39.64 -3.54 -41.77
CA GLU A 718 38.22 -3.65 -42.15
C GLU A 718 37.36 -2.66 -41.35
N THR A 719 37.59 -2.56 -40.05
CA THR A 719 36.81 -1.69 -39.16
C THR A 719 37.11 -0.21 -39.41
N ALA A 720 38.36 0.14 -39.70
CA ALA A 720 38.73 1.51 -40.09
C ALA A 720 38.04 1.94 -41.40
N LEU A 721 37.92 1.04 -42.38
CA LEU A 721 37.19 1.31 -43.62
C LEU A 721 35.68 1.50 -43.38
N LYS A 722 35.08 0.74 -42.47
CA LYS A 722 33.67 0.95 -42.07
C LYS A 722 33.42 2.33 -41.47
N ALA A 723 34.39 2.88 -40.71
CA ALA A 723 34.29 4.27 -40.22
C ALA A 723 34.20 5.27 -41.38
N VAL A 724 34.98 5.05 -42.46
CA VAL A 724 34.97 5.88 -43.68
C VAL A 724 33.67 5.72 -44.47
N GLU A 725 33.12 4.51 -44.53
CA GLU A 725 31.82 4.26 -45.18
C GLU A 725 30.68 5.02 -44.50
N ILE A 726 30.73 5.13 -43.17
CA ILE A 726 29.72 5.85 -42.37
C ILE A 726 29.92 7.37 -42.47
N ASP A 727 31.16 7.85 -42.34
CA ASP A 727 31.50 9.26 -42.53
C ASP A 727 32.82 9.41 -43.32
N PRO A 728 32.75 9.86 -44.59
CA PRO A 728 33.92 10.06 -45.44
C PRO A 728 35.00 10.99 -44.88
N LYS A 729 34.70 11.80 -43.84
CA LYS A 729 35.70 12.64 -43.16
C LYS A 729 36.82 11.83 -42.51
N PHE A 730 36.56 10.57 -42.13
CA PHE A 730 37.57 9.70 -41.54
C PHE A 730 38.57 9.15 -42.57
N LYS A 731 38.38 9.41 -43.87
CA LYS A 731 39.21 8.81 -44.94
C LYS A 731 40.71 9.07 -44.77
N GLU A 732 41.09 10.33 -44.53
CA GLU A 732 42.51 10.69 -44.40
C GLU A 732 43.17 10.03 -43.17
N GLU A 733 42.45 10.01 -42.04
CA GLU A 733 42.93 9.39 -40.79
C GLU A 733 43.00 7.86 -40.91
N ALA A 734 41.98 7.23 -41.51
CA ALA A 734 41.94 5.79 -41.75
C ALA A 734 43.05 5.34 -42.72
N GLU A 735 43.33 6.09 -43.80
CA GLU A 735 44.42 5.76 -44.73
C GLU A 735 45.79 5.86 -44.04
N LYS A 736 46.02 6.89 -43.22
CA LYS A 736 47.25 7.01 -42.40
C LYS A 736 47.37 5.85 -41.40
N PHE A 737 46.28 5.52 -40.71
CA PHE A 737 46.24 4.41 -39.76
C PHE A 737 46.53 3.07 -40.44
N ILE A 738 45.85 2.75 -41.55
CA ILE A 738 46.04 1.48 -42.28
C ILE A 738 47.47 1.34 -42.81
N ASN A 739 48.06 2.42 -43.33
CA ASN A 739 49.45 2.42 -43.81
C ASN A 739 50.48 2.26 -42.69
N SER A 740 50.11 2.56 -41.43
CA SER A 740 50.96 2.38 -40.25
C SER A 740 50.92 0.95 -39.67
N LEU A 741 49.97 0.12 -40.10
CA LEU A 741 49.85 -1.27 -39.62
C LEU A 741 50.98 -2.13 -40.20
N PRO A 742 51.51 -3.12 -39.44
CA PRO A 742 52.45 -4.11 -39.96
C PRO A 742 51.86 -4.86 -41.15
N LYS A 743 52.69 -5.13 -42.16
CA LYS A 743 52.32 -5.87 -43.36
C LYS A 743 52.16 -7.37 -43.11
#